data_AF-A0A8T2U4F9-F1
#
_entry.id   AF-A0A8T2U4F9-F1
#
_cell.length_a   1.000
_cell.length_b   1.000
_cell.length_c   1.000
_cell.angle_alpha   90.00
_cell.angle_beta   90.00
_cell.angle_gamma   90.00
#
_symmetry.space_group_name_H-M   'P 1'
#
loop_
_entity.id
_entity.type
_entity.pdbx_description
1 polymer ?
#
loop_
_entity_poly.entity_id
_entity_poly.type
_entity_poly.pdbx_seq_one_letter_code
_entity_poly.pdbx_strand_id
1 'polypeptide(L)'
;MDEEWDLSVEELASIEENAKKEVAERRGSSSTASSAASPMRSPQKGRVLPGSLYSSPSKGGPARSLPLKLFKDRQGYIGVETQYHPDLVSALKTVPGHEWDQSRRIWTYPENKLELLLSAIHSLSTVPISVNIIPPLHAPGSFPSQNGVLEPQHGWTNASTRMSPKSTKRANTVTVQLYLMDSQTIAARNPYHEEIKEACQSVSGRSWNVEERVWTFPKSNIDELVQALKRVRNPAVLIEATPPLKLPESSNICDDDSFRGTAIPRVALWSPSKKQSGPKTLSSQSQELNQSQTFPTKISVKLSLHESGNIAAKFEYEQRLVAAFKSIPGAEWRPRERVWLFPLSSLDEAEKILSNVDNMIVNIEHLEPLVRRALEVSLAMPDLRESYDRIPIEVEKRLLPFQRDGVKFALQHGGRALIADEMGLGKTLQAIAFTTCVSDDWPVLVIAPSSLRLHWATMINQWLKIHPAEISVVMSQCSGSNKEGFNIVQSTGSKVVRLDGLFNIVSYELVSKLQNEIAEVDFQVIIADEAHYMKNAQAKRTLACVPLLQRSKYSLLLTGTPALSRPIELYKQLEALQPKVYRSVHEYGKRYCMGGHFGVYQGASNREELHGLMKTTIMIRRLKKEVLSELPLKRRQQIFLSLDEKGVRQMRALFNELEVVKREIKCSKSQEEADKLRYTERQLISKIYTESAEVKLPAVQDYLSTVIEADCKFLVFAHHKSLMDGIEQFLVKKKVQYIRIDGSTEASLRQGLVNKFQQTENVKAALLGIRAAGIGLSFTAASTVIFAEMSWTPGELVQAEDRAHRIGQVSSVNVYYLHAHDTVDDLIWESVQHKLENVGQVLDGREDALHVASSEKYHGLPAGQSTLKGFLRPCDNKSPSNGESRTSKRRKLIADEEDDDI
;
A
#
# COMPACT_ATOMS: atom_id res chain seq x y z
N MET A 1 12.25 -5.01 11.01
CA MET A 1 11.91 -5.54 12.35
C MET A 1 10.41 -5.88 12.44
N ASP A 2 9.60 -5.43 11.46
CA ASP A 2 8.15 -5.67 11.35
C ASP A 2 7.76 -7.03 10.74
N GLU A 3 8.73 -7.85 10.33
CA GLU A 3 8.53 -9.07 9.52
C GLU A 3 8.33 -10.35 10.34
N GLU A 4 8.75 -10.39 11.62
CA GLU A 4 8.54 -11.53 12.53
C GLU A 4 7.11 -11.62 13.08
N TRP A 5 6.36 -10.51 13.03
CA TRP A 5 4.94 -10.45 13.39
C TRP A 5 4.02 -10.82 12.22
N ASP A 6 4.56 -10.96 11.01
CA ASP A 6 3.81 -11.34 9.82
C ASP A 6 3.59 -12.86 9.75
N LEU A 7 3.14 -13.41 10.86
CA LEU A 7 2.68 -14.78 10.98
C LEU A 7 1.20 -14.79 10.63
N SER A 8 0.84 -15.58 9.63
CA SER A 8 -0.56 -15.89 9.38
C SER A 8 -1.19 -16.51 10.63
N VAL A 9 -2.49 -16.31 10.83
CA VAL A 9 -3.21 -16.96 11.94
C VAL A 9 -3.10 -18.49 11.83
N GLU A 10 -2.94 -19.06 10.63
CA GLU A 10 -2.61 -20.48 10.45
C GLU A 10 -1.22 -20.85 10.98
N GLU A 11 -0.21 -20.00 10.79
CA GLU A 11 1.13 -20.20 11.36
C GLU A 11 1.08 -20.08 12.89
N LEU A 12 0.36 -19.09 13.43
CA LEU A 12 0.16 -18.94 14.88
C LEU A 12 -0.60 -20.14 15.47
N ALA A 13 -1.68 -20.58 14.83
CA ALA A 13 -2.46 -21.74 15.25
C ALA A 13 -1.68 -23.05 15.09
N SER A 14 -0.89 -23.20 14.02
CA SER A 14 0.00 -24.36 13.84
C SER A 14 1.12 -24.38 14.85
N ILE A 15 1.68 -23.22 15.23
CA ILE A 15 2.67 -23.09 16.30
C ILE A 15 2.05 -23.49 17.64
N GLU A 16 0.82 -23.05 17.93
CA GLU A 16 0.11 -23.41 19.15
C GLU A 16 -0.27 -24.91 19.19
N GLU A 17 -0.67 -25.49 18.06
CA GLU A 17 -0.99 -26.92 17.95
C GLU A 17 0.27 -27.80 18.06
N ASN A 18 1.38 -27.38 17.44
CA ASN A 18 2.66 -28.07 17.55
C ASN A 18 3.21 -27.96 18.99
N ALA A 19 3.06 -26.80 19.64
CA ALA A 19 3.39 -26.61 21.04
C ALA A 19 2.57 -27.52 21.96
N LYS A 20 1.27 -27.66 21.71
CA LYS A 20 0.39 -28.58 22.45
C LYS A 20 0.77 -30.03 22.23
N LYS A 21 1.18 -30.41 21.00
CA LYS A 21 1.67 -31.77 20.69
C LYS A 21 3.00 -32.08 21.36
N GLU A 22 3.95 -31.15 21.36
CA GLU A 22 5.25 -31.34 22.01
C GLU A 22 5.14 -31.35 23.54
N VAL A 23 4.23 -30.54 24.12
CA VAL A 23 3.88 -30.58 25.54
C VAL A 23 3.11 -31.86 25.88
N ALA A 24 2.27 -32.38 24.98
CA ALA A 24 1.60 -33.66 25.16
C ALA A 24 2.57 -34.84 25.07
N GLU A 25 3.58 -34.79 24.19
CA GLU A 25 4.66 -35.78 24.10
C GLU A 25 5.58 -35.72 25.33
N ARG A 26 5.86 -34.53 25.88
CA ARG A 26 6.58 -34.36 27.15
C ARG A 26 5.75 -34.74 28.38
N ARG A 27 4.41 -34.74 28.29
CA ARG A 27 3.48 -35.24 29.33
C ARG A 27 3.18 -36.73 29.19
N GLY A 28 3.50 -37.34 28.05
CA GLY A 28 3.40 -38.79 27.83
C GLY A 28 4.45 -39.61 28.61
N SER A 29 5.44 -38.95 29.22
CA SER A 29 6.53 -39.55 29.99
C SER A 29 6.49 -39.23 31.49
N SER A 30 5.30 -38.95 32.07
CA SER A 30 5.12 -38.96 33.53
C SER A 30 3.76 -39.54 33.96
N SER A 31 3.78 -40.82 34.34
CA SER A 31 3.02 -41.50 35.40
C SER A 31 1.52 -41.18 35.63
N THR A 32 0.70 -42.21 35.41
CA THR A 32 -0.22 -42.86 36.38
C THR A 32 -0.74 -42.05 37.58
N ALA A 33 -2.07 -41.86 37.63
CA ALA A 33 -3.00 -42.23 38.74
C ALA A 33 -4.20 -41.26 38.88
N SER A 34 -5.42 -41.84 38.94
CA SER A 34 -6.55 -41.52 39.87
C SER A 34 -7.05 -40.06 40.01
N SER A 35 -8.34 -39.69 40.12
CA SER A 35 -9.67 -40.32 40.08
C SER A 35 -10.73 -39.19 40.07
N ALA A 36 -11.95 -39.56 39.70
CA ALA A 36 -13.21 -38.82 39.64
C ALA A 36 -13.55 -37.77 40.75
N ALA A 37 -14.27 -36.71 40.34
CA ALA A 37 -15.47 -36.21 41.04
C ALA A 37 -16.31 -35.28 40.12
N SER A 38 -17.64 -35.40 40.23
CA SER A 38 -18.69 -34.70 39.48
C SER A 38 -19.42 -33.65 40.38
N PRO A 39 -20.33 -32.82 39.83
CA PRO A 39 -20.53 -31.42 40.24
C PRO A 39 -21.74 -31.17 41.15
N MET A 40 -21.79 -30.01 41.80
CA MET A 40 -22.98 -29.50 42.51
C MET A 40 -23.45 -28.13 42.02
N ARG A 41 -24.77 -27.99 42.16
CA ARG A 41 -25.72 -27.00 41.63
C ARG A 41 -25.61 -25.59 42.24
N SER A 42 -26.11 -24.66 41.43
CA SER A 42 -26.67 -23.33 41.72
C SER A 42 -27.47 -23.18 43.02
N PRO A 43 -27.69 -21.94 43.47
CA PRO A 43 -29.08 -21.47 43.54
C PRO A 43 -29.32 -20.04 43.03
N GLN A 44 -30.60 -19.84 42.65
CA GLN A 44 -31.26 -18.66 42.16
C GLN A 44 -31.67 -17.64 43.24
N LYS A 45 -31.98 -16.43 42.74
CA LYS A 45 -33.06 -15.47 43.12
C LYS A 45 -32.79 -14.42 44.22
N GLY A 46 -32.92 -13.16 43.78
CA GLY A 46 -33.30 -11.99 44.58
C GLY A 46 -33.98 -10.95 43.69
N ARG A 47 -35.15 -10.46 44.09
CA ARG A 47 -36.13 -9.65 43.35
C ARG A 47 -36.12 -8.19 43.88
N VAL A 48 -36.28 -7.22 42.96
CA VAL A 48 -37.12 -5.99 43.02
C VAL A 48 -36.68 -4.81 43.93
N LEU A 49 -36.51 -3.60 43.35
CA LEU A 49 -37.41 -2.43 43.51
C LEU A 49 -36.98 -1.23 42.59
N PRO A 50 -37.90 -0.29 42.21
CA PRO A 50 -37.71 0.72 41.16
C PRO A 50 -37.82 2.21 41.62
N GLY A 51 -37.53 3.16 40.71
CA GLY A 51 -37.82 4.61 40.79
C GLY A 51 -36.59 5.47 41.17
N SER A 52 -36.30 6.66 40.63
CA SER A 52 -37.14 7.75 40.10
C SER A 52 -36.28 8.76 39.29
N LEU A 53 -36.99 9.51 38.43
CA LEU A 53 -36.70 10.73 37.66
C LEU A 53 -35.71 11.75 38.26
N TYR A 54 -34.99 12.48 37.40
CA TYR A 54 -34.83 13.95 37.46
C TYR A 54 -34.45 14.55 36.09
N SER A 55 -34.96 15.75 35.84
CA SER A 55 -34.87 16.55 34.62
C SER A 55 -34.09 17.88 34.84
N SER A 56 -33.29 18.27 33.83
CA SER A 56 -32.89 19.65 33.41
C SER A 56 -31.92 20.46 34.32
N PRO A 57 -31.28 21.60 33.90
CA PRO A 57 -31.22 22.31 32.59
C PRO A 57 -29.81 22.85 32.14
N SER A 58 -29.81 23.53 30.99
CA SER A 58 -28.77 24.30 30.25
C SER A 58 -28.09 25.50 30.95
N LYS A 59 -26.86 25.86 30.53
CA LYS A 59 -26.30 27.24 30.58
C LYS A 59 -25.44 27.56 29.34
N GLY A 60 -25.76 28.66 28.66
CA GLY A 60 -25.01 29.23 27.52
C GLY A 60 -24.13 30.43 27.91
N GLY A 61 -23.07 30.67 27.13
CA GLY A 61 -22.20 31.86 27.15
C GLY A 61 -22.23 32.62 25.80
N PRO A 62 -21.63 33.82 25.70
CA PRO A 62 -21.87 34.77 24.61
C PRO A 62 -21.26 34.35 23.26
N ALA A 63 -21.99 34.60 22.17
CA ALA A 63 -21.60 34.24 20.81
C ALA A 63 -20.36 35.03 20.32
N ARG A 64 -19.30 34.33 19.89
CA ARG A 64 -18.13 34.93 19.23
C ARG A 64 -18.48 35.30 17.79
N SER A 65 -18.09 36.49 17.34
CA SER A 65 -18.27 36.93 15.95
C SER A 65 -17.28 36.25 14.99
N LEU A 66 -17.76 35.84 13.82
CA LEU A 66 -16.93 35.19 12.79
C LEU A 66 -16.26 36.24 11.86
N PRO A 67 -14.92 36.24 11.73
CA PRO A 67 -14.24 37.17 10.84
C PRO A 67 -14.34 36.73 9.37
N LEU A 68 -14.69 37.66 8.50
CA LEU A 68 -14.74 37.48 7.05
C LEU A 68 -13.87 38.55 6.37
N LYS A 69 -12.91 38.13 5.54
CA LYS A 69 -12.02 39.03 4.80
C LYS A 69 -12.40 39.04 3.32
N LEU A 70 -12.55 40.26 2.78
CA LEU A 70 -12.78 40.51 1.35
C LEU A 70 -11.54 41.22 0.78
N PHE A 71 -11.01 40.71 -0.32
CA PHE A 71 -9.88 41.33 -1.01
C PHE A 71 -10.00 41.16 -2.53
N LYS A 72 -9.38 42.06 -3.29
CA LYS A 72 -9.35 41.95 -4.76
C LYS A 72 -8.25 40.97 -5.16
N ASP A 73 -8.60 39.88 -5.85
CA ASP A 73 -7.64 38.80 -6.15
C ASP A 73 -6.88 39.02 -7.46
N ARG A 74 -7.59 39.04 -8.60
CA ARG A 74 -7.07 39.27 -9.97
C ARG A 74 -7.97 40.27 -10.70
N GLN A 75 -7.56 40.79 -11.86
CA GLN A 75 -8.36 41.77 -12.63
C GLN A 75 -9.80 41.22 -12.85
N GLY A 76 -10.78 41.86 -12.20
CA GLY A 76 -12.21 41.54 -12.31
C GLY A 76 -12.79 40.56 -11.29
N TYR A 77 -12.05 40.10 -10.26
CA TYR A 77 -12.56 39.13 -9.26
C TYR A 77 -12.24 39.51 -7.80
N ILE A 78 -13.15 39.13 -6.88
CA ILE A 78 -13.10 39.34 -5.44
C ILE A 78 -12.91 38.00 -4.73
N GLY A 79 -11.90 37.91 -3.89
CA GLY A 79 -11.65 36.78 -2.99
C GLY A 79 -12.30 36.99 -1.62
N VAL A 80 -12.86 35.90 -1.09
CA VAL A 80 -13.49 35.82 0.23
C VAL A 80 -12.81 34.73 1.05
N GLU A 81 -12.16 35.14 2.13
CA GLU A 81 -11.51 34.24 3.09
C GLU A 81 -12.29 34.26 4.41
N THR A 82 -12.73 33.09 4.87
CA THR A 82 -13.47 32.95 6.12
C THR A 82 -13.20 31.59 6.77
N GLN A 83 -13.37 31.51 8.09
CA GLN A 83 -13.33 30.24 8.81
C GLN A 83 -14.59 29.43 8.49
N TYR A 84 -14.47 28.09 8.45
CA TYR A 84 -15.58 27.23 8.05
C TYR A 84 -16.78 27.38 9.00
N HIS A 85 -17.90 27.86 8.48
CA HIS A 85 -19.20 27.88 9.16
C HIS A 85 -20.31 27.43 8.18
N PRO A 86 -21.13 26.42 8.51
CA PRO A 86 -22.09 25.81 7.57
C PRO A 86 -23.06 26.82 6.94
N ASP A 87 -23.64 27.70 7.74
CA ASP A 87 -24.63 28.69 7.26
C ASP A 87 -23.98 29.75 6.37
N LEU A 88 -22.74 30.14 6.67
CA LEU A 88 -21.98 31.11 5.88
C LEU A 88 -21.55 30.51 4.54
N VAL A 89 -21.09 29.26 4.55
CA VAL A 89 -20.77 28.53 3.31
C VAL A 89 -22.01 28.31 2.46
N SER A 90 -23.16 28.04 3.08
CA SER A 90 -24.43 27.94 2.36
C SER A 90 -24.81 29.26 1.71
N ALA A 91 -24.73 30.38 2.43
CA ALA A 91 -25.02 31.72 1.89
C ALA A 91 -24.05 32.10 0.76
N LEU A 92 -22.75 31.87 0.93
CA LEU A 92 -21.73 32.13 -0.09
C LEU A 92 -22.02 31.36 -1.40
N LYS A 93 -22.46 30.10 -1.31
CA LYS A 93 -22.85 29.30 -2.47
C LYS A 93 -24.14 29.77 -3.17
N THR A 94 -24.98 30.58 -2.53
CA THR A 94 -26.19 31.11 -3.19
C THR A 94 -25.88 32.21 -4.21
N VAL A 95 -24.71 32.85 -4.11
CA VAL A 95 -24.30 33.91 -5.02
C VAL A 95 -23.78 33.26 -6.33
N PRO A 96 -24.37 33.56 -7.49
CA PRO A 96 -24.00 32.91 -8.75
C PRO A 96 -22.63 33.35 -9.27
N GLY A 97 -21.93 32.43 -9.93
CA GLY A 97 -20.57 32.68 -10.47
C GLY A 97 -19.45 32.51 -9.44
N HIS A 98 -19.72 31.83 -8.32
CA HIS A 98 -18.71 31.54 -7.31
C HIS A 98 -17.81 30.38 -7.74
N GLU A 99 -16.51 30.51 -7.51
CA GLU A 99 -15.55 29.42 -7.65
C GLU A 99 -14.82 29.19 -6.33
N TRP A 100 -14.52 27.94 -6.01
CA TRP A 100 -13.72 27.60 -4.84
C TRP A 100 -12.28 27.29 -5.26
N ASP A 101 -11.34 28.13 -4.84
CA ASP A 101 -9.91 27.85 -5.04
C ASP A 101 -9.43 26.88 -3.95
N GLN A 102 -9.36 25.60 -4.30
CA GLN A 102 -8.95 24.53 -3.40
C GLN A 102 -7.50 24.68 -2.90
N SER A 103 -6.64 25.36 -3.66
CA SER A 103 -5.23 25.57 -3.30
C SER A 103 -5.06 26.68 -2.26
N ARG A 104 -5.89 27.73 -2.31
CA ARG A 104 -5.83 28.90 -1.43
C ARG A 104 -6.91 28.90 -0.34
N ARG A 105 -7.89 28.00 -0.44
CA ARG A 105 -9.06 27.89 0.45
C ARG A 105 -9.88 29.18 0.56
N ILE A 106 -10.11 29.83 -0.58
CA ILE A 106 -10.91 31.05 -0.69
C ILE A 106 -12.02 30.87 -1.73
N TRP A 107 -13.13 31.58 -1.55
CA TRP A 107 -14.17 31.71 -2.57
C TRP A 107 -13.85 32.92 -3.46
N THR A 108 -13.98 32.78 -4.76
CA THR A 108 -13.80 33.87 -5.73
C THR A 108 -15.12 34.20 -6.43
N TYR A 109 -15.38 35.49 -6.64
CA TYR A 109 -16.58 36.00 -7.30
C TYR A 109 -16.23 37.08 -8.32
N PRO A 110 -16.97 37.23 -9.42
CA PRO A 110 -16.83 38.38 -10.31
C PRO A 110 -17.07 39.71 -9.58
N GLU A 111 -16.29 40.74 -9.90
CA GLU A 111 -16.31 42.04 -9.19
C GLU A 111 -17.69 42.71 -9.24
N ASN A 112 -18.46 42.51 -10.31
CA ASN A 112 -19.83 43.00 -10.47
C ASN A 112 -20.88 42.29 -9.60
N LYS A 113 -20.48 41.33 -8.75
CA LYS A 113 -21.36 40.59 -7.82
C LYS A 113 -21.14 40.96 -6.35
N LEU A 114 -20.30 41.96 -6.05
CA LEU A 114 -19.99 42.38 -4.67
C LEU A 114 -21.24 42.73 -3.85
N GLU A 115 -22.21 43.46 -4.42
CA GLU A 115 -23.42 43.84 -3.69
C GLU A 115 -24.31 42.63 -3.33
N LEU A 116 -24.44 41.68 -4.26
CA LEU A 116 -25.18 40.43 -4.01
C LEU A 116 -24.48 39.58 -2.94
N LEU A 117 -23.15 39.53 -2.96
CA LEU A 117 -22.34 38.87 -1.94
C LEU A 117 -22.53 39.49 -0.55
N LEU A 118 -22.47 40.81 -0.43
CA LEU A 118 -22.69 41.50 0.83
C LEU A 118 -24.12 41.31 1.34
N SER A 119 -25.12 41.32 0.45
CA SER A 119 -26.52 41.06 0.82
C SER A 119 -26.74 39.65 1.37
N ALA A 120 -26.10 38.63 0.75
CA ALA A 120 -26.17 37.25 1.21
C ALA A 120 -25.52 37.08 2.59
N ILE A 121 -24.38 37.74 2.83
CA ILE A 121 -23.69 37.71 4.13
C ILE A 121 -24.52 38.43 5.21
N HIS A 122 -25.12 39.58 4.90
CA HIS A 122 -25.91 40.37 5.85
C HIS A 122 -27.26 39.72 6.18
N SER A 123 -27.76 38.80 5.34
CA SER A 123 -29.00 38.05 5.59
C SER A 123 -28.88 36.98 6.70
N LEU A 124 -27.67 36.68 7.15
CA LEU A 124 -27.40 35.71 8.22
C LEU A 124 -27.61 36.36 9.60
N SER A 125 -28.81 36.23 10.17
CA SER A 125 -29.15 36.82 11.48
C SER A 125 -28.65 36.01 12.69
N THR A 126 -28.08 34.82 12.49
CA THR A 126 -27.72 33.87 13.56
C THR A 126 -26.29 34.02 14.08
N VAL A 127 -25.43 34.76 13.39
CA VAL A 127 -24.01 34.92 13.72
C VAL A 127 -23.57 36.37 13.48
N PRO A 128 -22.99 37.08 14.46
CA PRO A 128 -22.38 38.38 14.20
C PRO A 128 -21.14 38.20 13.31
N ILE A 129 -21.13 38.79 12.12
CA ILE A 129 -20.03 38.69 11.15
C ILE A 129 -19.29 40.03 11.08
N SER A 130 -17.96 40.02 11.21
CA SER A 130 -17.14 41.22 11.00
C SER A 130 -16.47 41.17 9.62
N VAL A 131 -16.80 42.14 8.77
CA VAL A 131 -16.29 42.21 7.39
C VAL A 131 -15.12 43.20 7.31
N ASN A 132 -13.94 42.73 6.90
CA ASN A 132 -12.78 43.56 6.63
C ASN A 132 -12.46 43.58 5.13
N ILE A 133 -12.51 44.75 4.50
CA ILE A 133 -12.18 44.96 3.08
C ILE A 133 -10.75 45.46 2.95
N ILE A 134 -9.91 44.77 2.18
CA ILE A 134 -8.50 45.11 1.96
C ILE A 134 -8.32 45.69 0.55
N PRO A 135 -7.75 46.90 0.38
CA PRO A 135 -7.53 47.50 -0.94
C PRO A 135 -6.41 46.79 -1.74
N PRO A 136 -6.43 46.85 -3.09
CA PRO A 136 -5.51 46.08 -3.94
C PRO A 136 -4.05 46.56 -3.81
N LEU A 137 -3.13 45.59 -3.69
CA LEU A 137 -1.68 45.81 -3.77
C LEU A 137 -1.28 46.16 -5.21
N HIS A 138 -0.83 47.39 -5.45
CA HIS A 138 -0.23 47.79 -6.72
C HIS A 138 1.13 47.08 -6.94
N ALA A 139 1.36 46.60 -8.16
CA ALA A 139 2.64 46.04 -8.60
C ALA A 139 3.76 47.11 -8.59
N PRO A 140 5.02 46.77 -8.26
CA PRO A 140 6.11 47.73 -8.34
C PRO A 140 6.58 47.87 -9.79
N GLY A 141 6.21 48.97 -10.41
CA GLY A 141 6.76 49.44 -11.67
C GLY A 141 6.54 50.94 -11.78
N SER A 142 7.60 51.71 -11.44
CA SER A 142 7.81 53.15 -11.64
C SER A 142 6.76 54.12 -11.08
N PHE A 143 7.19 55.12 -10.31
CA PHE A 143 6.89 56.55 -10.52
C PHE A 143 7.62 57.41 -9.45
N PRO A 144 7.78 58.73 -9.66
CA PRO A 144 8.88 59.51 -9.15
C PRO A 144 8.53 60.20 -7.82
N SER A 145 9.57 60.79 -7.25
CA SER A 145 9.57 61.76 -6.14
C SER A 145 8.34 62.65 -6.02
N GLN A 146 7.81 62.81 -4.80
CA GLN A 146 7.76 64.11 -4.13
C GLN A 146 7.36 64.03 -2.64
N ASN A 147 7.83 65.05 -1.92
CA ASN A 147 7.91 65.26 -0.48
C ASN A 147 6.58 65.48 0.25
N GLY A 148 6.62 65.34 1.59
CA GLY A 148 5.68 65.97 2.53
C GLY A 148 5.37 65.07 3.73
N VAL A 149 6.18 65.02 4.81
CA VAL A 149 6.29 65.97 5.94
C VAL A 149 5.13 65.84 6.98
N LEU A 150 5.55 65.33 8.15
CA LEU A 150 5.11 65.57 9.56
C LEU A 150 3.78 64.99 10.11
N GLU A 151 3.92 63.95 10.96
CA GLU A 151 3.82 63.96 12.45
C GLU A 151 2.63 64.64 13.18
N PRO A 152 2.40 64.44 14.51
CA PRO A 152 2.78 63.35 15.44
C PRO A 152 1.68 62.98 16.49
N GLN A 153 2.07 62.18 17.51
CA GLN A 153 1.72 62.24 18.97
C GLN A 153 1.11 60.94 19.56
N HIS A 154 1.90 60.14 20.29
CA HIS A 154 2.18 60.15 21.75
C HIS A 154 1.04 59.50 22.58
N GLY A 155 1.27 58.55 23.51
CA GLY A 155 2.50 57.99 24.06
C GLY A 155 2.21 57.02 25.23
N TRP A 156 3.27 56.77 26.00
CA TRP A 156 3.34 56.16 27.36
C TRP A 156 3.63 54.64 27.49
N THR A 157 4.93 54.34 27.41
CA THR A 157 5.82 53.72 28.44
C THR A 157 5.26 53.60 29.88
N ASN A 158 5.61 52.67 30.80
CA ASN A 158 6.81 51.84 31.04
C ASN A 158 6.56 50.75 32.13
N ALA A 159 7.34 49.65 32.04
CA ALA A 159 8.08 48.86 33.06
C ALA A 159 7.60 48.77 34.54
N SER A 160 7.73 47.69 35.32
CA SER A 160 8.86 46.77 35.57
C SER A 160 8.41 45.60 36.46
N THR A 161 9.10 44.45 36.45
CA THR A 161 9.81 43.88 37.64
C THR A 161 10.76 42.74 37.20
N ARG A 162 11.94 42.71 37.87
CA ARG A 162 13.20 41.97 37.66
C ARG A 162 13.16 40.44 37.84
N MET A 163 13.82 39.73 36.91
CA MET A 163 14.97 38.75 36.99
C MET A 163 15.39 38.18 38.37
N SER A 164 15.86 36.93 38.61
CA SER A 164 16.40 35.75 37.86
C SER A 164 16.57 34.55 38.88
N PRO A 165 17.07 33.29 38.60
CA PRO A 165 17.83 32.80 37.44
C PRO A 165 17.53 31.38 36.87
N LYS A 166 17.82 31.26 35.56
CA LYS A 166 18.39 30.14 34.78
C LYS A 166 18.00 28.68 35.10
N SER A 167 17.16 28.13 34.21
CA SER A 167 17.33 26.78 33.66
C SER A 167 17.68 26.91 32.16
N THR A 168 18.78 26.26 31.78
CA THR A 168 19.46 26.33 30.49
C THR A 168 18.62 25.63 29.41
N LYS A 169 17.90 26.41 28.59
CA LYS A 169 17.32 25.90 27.34
C LYS A 169 18.45 25.55 26.37
N ARG A 170 18.52 24.30 25.92
CA ARG A 170 19.41 23.88 24.80
C ARG A 170 19.12 24.77 23.58
N ALA A 171 20.15 25.37 23.01
CA ALA A 171 20.06 26.15 21.78
C ALA A 171 19.64 25.24 20.61
N ASN A 172 18.57 25.59 19.90
CA ASN A 172 18.28 24.98 18.60
C ASN A 172 19.35 25.49 17.62
N THR A 173 20.08 24.57 16.99
CA THR A 173 21.02 24.88 15.90
C THR A 173 20.39 24.40 14.60
N VAL A 174 20.40 25.24 13.56
CA VAL A 174 19.86 24.89 12.23
C VAL A 174 20.99 24.97 11.21
N THR A 175 21.18 23.89 10.44
CA THR A 175 22.20 23.82 9.40
C THR A 175 21.63 24.28 8.06
N VAL A 176 22.30 25.25 7.43
CA VAL A 176 22.00 25.73 6.07
C VAL A 176 23.13 25.27 5.16
N GLN A 177 22.79 24.53 4.11
CA GLN A 177 23.75 23.99 3.15
C GLN A 177 23.82 24.87 1.91
N LEU A 178 25.03 25.29 1.54
CA LEU A 178 25.30 26.07 0.33
C LEU A 178 26.02 25.21 -0.70
N TYR A 179 25.48 25.14 -1.92
CA TYR A 179 26.10 24.42 -3.05
C TYR A 179 25.90 25.18 -4.36
N LEU A 180 26.81 24.95 -5.32
CA LEU A 180 26.71 25.50 -6.67
C LEU A 180 25.69 24.70 -7.48
N MET A 181 24.70 25.38 -8.05
CA MET A 181 23.69 24.77 -8.92
C MET A 181 24.18 24.72 -10.37
N ASP A 182 24.95 25.72 -10.79
CA ASP A 182 25.60 25.82 -12.10
C ASP A 182 26.87 26.71 -12.01
N SER A 183 27.47 27.05 -13.15
CA SER A 183 28.70 27.87 -13.19
C SER A 183 28.58 29.28 -12.59
N GLN A 184 27.37 29.82 -12.45
CA GLN A 184 27.06 31.20 -12.04
C GLN A 184 26.07 31.32 -10.87
N THR A 185 25.44 30.23 -10.43
CA THR A 185 24.35 30.25 -9.43
C THR A 185 24.63 29.35 -8.24
N ILE A 186 24.35 29.84 -7.02
CA ILE A 186 24.48 29.13 -5.76
C ILE A 186 23.11 28.96 -5.13
N ALA A 187 22.82 27.77 -4.58
CA ALA A 187 21.58 27.46 -3.89
C ALA A 187 21.81 27.27 -2.38
N ALA A 188 20.85 27.74 -1.57
CA ALA A 188 20.78 27.56 -0.13
C ALA A 188 19.61 26.63 0.24
N ARG A 189 19.93 25.46 0.79
CA ARG A 189 18.95 24.43 1.17
C ARG A 189 18.60 24.51 2.66
N ASN A 190 17.35 24.15 2.95
CA ASN A 190 16.74 24.04 4.28
C ASN A 190 16.29 25.36 4.98
N PRO A 191 15.41 26.20 4.40
CA PRO A 191 14.97 27.45 5.01
C PRO A 191 13.57 27.34 5.64
N TYR A 192 13.32 26.34 6.50
CA TYR A 192 12.02 26.20 7.18
C TYR A 192 11.89 27.04 8.46
N HIS A 193 12.94 27.80 8.82
CA HIS A 193 12.90 28.76 9.92
C HIS A 193 12.69 30.18 9.38
N GLU A 194 11.74 30.91 9.98
CA GLU A 194 11.29 32.23 9.50
C GLU A 194 12.44 33.25 9.44
N GLU A 195 13.28 33.31 10.48
CA GLU A 195 14.46 34.21 10.51
C GLU A 195 15.52 33.88 9.44
N ILE A 196 15.69 32.61 9.05
CA ILE A 196 16.63 32.19 8.00
C ILE A 196 16.07 32.58 6.63
N LYS A 197 14.75 32.48 6.45
CA LYS A 197 14.05 32.90 5.24
C LYS A 197 14.16 34.42 5.05
N GLU A 198 13.98 35.20 6.10
CA GLU A 198 14.19 36.66 6.06
C GLU A 198 15.65 37.01 5.73
N ALA A 199 16.62 36.32 6.33
CA ALA A 199 18.04 36.51 6.01
C ALA A 199 18.33 36.23 4.52
N CYS A 200 17.82 35.12 3.97
CA CYS A 200 17.93 34.82 2.53
C CYS A 200 17.20 35.85 1.65
N GLN A 201 16.06 36.37 2.08
CA GLN A 201 15.31 37.39 1.35
C GLN A 201 15.98 38.77 1.38
N SER A 202 16.89 39.03 2.33
CA SER A 202 17.60 40.31 2.43
C SER A 202 18.75 40.47 1.43
N VAL A 203 19.20 39.38 0.79
CA VAL A 203 20.36 39.37 -0.15
C VAL A 203 19.92 39.84 -1.54
N SER A 204 20.75 40.61 -2.23
CA SER A 204 20.42 41.07 -3.59
C SER A 204 20.53 39.94 -4.66
N GLY A 205 19.73 40.01 -5.72
CA GLY A 205 19.75 39.03 -6.82
C GLY A 205 19.10 37.66 -6.54
N ARG A 206 18.41 37.47 -5.39
CA ARG A 206 17.79 36.19 -5.05
C ARG A 206 16.64 35.79 -5.98
N SER A 207 16.52 34.49 -6.24
CA SER A 207 15.36 33.86 -6.88
C SER A 207 14.95 32.60 -6.12
N TRP A 208 13.64 32.33 -6.03
CA TRP A 208 13.14 31.10 -5.42
C TRP A 208 12.97 30.03 -6.50
N ASN A 209 13.73 28.94 -6.40
CA ASN A 209 13.54 27.80 -7.28
C ASN A 209 12.37 26.96 -6.73
N VAL A 210 11.25 26.97 -7.46
CA VAL A 210 9.99 26.30 -7.06
C VAL A 210 10.13 24.78 -7.08
N GLU A 211 10.91 24.22 -8.00
CA GLU A 211 11.09 22.76 -8.15
C GLU A 211 11.92 22.17 -7.01
N GLU A 212 13.06 22.78 -6.68
CA GLU A 212 13.96 22.30 -5.62
C GLU A 212 13.64 22.85 -4.23
N ARG A 213 12.69 23.81 -4.14
CA ARG A 213 12.31 24.53 -2.92
C ARG A 213 13.51 25.14 -2.18
N VAL A 214 14.40 25.79 -2.94
CA VAL A 214 15.61 26.44 -2.43
C VAL A 214 15.70 27.89 -2.88
N TRP A 215 16.35 28.73 -2.07
CA TRP A 215 16.75 30.06 -2.51
C TRP A 215 18.01 29.97 -3.35
N THR A 216 18.01 30.63 -4.50
CA THR A 216 19.14 30.70 -5.43
C THR A 216 19.66 32.13 -5.51
N PHE A 217 20.97 32.29 -5.67
CA PHE A 217 21.68 33.56 -5.67
C PHE A 217 22.78 33.54 -6.73
N PRO A 218 23.08 34.67 -7.39
CA PRO A 218 24.28 34.80 -8.21
C PRO A 218 25.52 34.51 -7.38
N LYS A 219 26.51 33.83 -7.97
CA LYS A 219 27.77 33.46 -7.32
C LYS A 219 28.52 34.67 -6.75
N SER A 220 28.36 35.84 -7.35
CA SER A 220 28.90 37.13 -6.88
C SER A 220 28.38 37.57 -5.50
N ASN A 221 27.25 37.03 -5.03
CA ASN A 221 26.56 37.46 -3.82
C ASN A 221 26.73 36.49 -2.63
N ILE A 222 27.66 35.54 -2.73
CA ILE A 222 27.91 34.55 -1.68
C ILE A 222 28.31 35.18 -0.34
N ASP A 223 29.14 36.22 -0.35
CA ASP A 223 29.61 36.88 0.88
C ASP A 223 28.48 37.63 1.58
N GLU A 224 27.57 38.24 0.81
CA GLU A 224 26.36 38.91 1.30
C GLU A 224 25.41 37.89 1.96
N LEU A 225 25.23 36.72 1.34
CA LEU A 225 24.42 35.63 1.88
C LEU A 225 24.99 35.04 3.18
N VAL A 226 26.30 34.78 3.23
CA VAL A 226 26.96 34.24 4.42
C VAL A 226 26.89 35.24 5.58
N GLN A 227 27.03 36.54 5.30
CA GLN A 227 26.87 37.58 6.32
C GLN A 227 25.43 37.69 6.84
N ALA A 228 24.42 37.59 5.96
CA ALA A 228 23.02 37.61 6.36
C ALA A 228 22.66 36.42 7.26
N LEU A 229 23.11 35.21 6.90
CA LEU A 229 22.86 33.99 7.68
C LEU A 229 23.57 33.98 9.04
N LYS A 230 24.78 34.56 9.14
CA LYS A 230 25.52 34.70 10.42
C LYS A 230 24.89 35.70 11.40
N ARG A 231 24.00 36.59 10.94
CA ARG A 231 23.30 37.55 11.80
C ARG A 231 22.11 36.94 12.56
N VAL A 232 21.65 35.76 12.14
CA VAL A 232 20.57 35.01 12.81
C VAL A 232 21.13 34.36 14.08
N ARG A 233 20.62 34.76 15.25
CA ARG A 233 21.16 34.34 16.56
C ARG A 233 20.36 33.23 17.25
N ASN A 234 19.10 33.02 16.87
CA ASN A 234 18.27 31.98 17.47
C ASN A 234 17.20 31.47 16.48
N PRO A 235 17.42 30.33 15.80
CA PRO A 235 18.42 29.31 16.10
C PRO A 235 19.84 29.74 15.69
N ALA A 236 20.85 29.14 16.31
CA ALA A 236 22.23 29.30 15.86
C ALA A 236 22.36 28.67 14.47
N VAL A 237 22.83 29.44 13.48
CA VAL A 237 22.93 28.95 12.09
C VAL A 237 24.32 28.38 11.85
N LEU A 238 24.39 27.10 11.45
CA LEU A 238 25.62 26.45 11.02
C LEU A 238 25.62 26.41 9.48
N ILE A 239 26.64 27.00 8.85
CA ILE A 239 26.75 27.05 7.38
C ILE A 239 27.72 25.98 6.93
N GLU A 240 27.23 24.98 6.20
CA GLU A 240 28.06 23.93 5.57
C GLU A 240 28.24 24.25 4.09
N ALA A 241 29.48 24.50 3.68
CA ALA A 241 29.84 24.55 2.26
C ALA A 241 30.04 23.11 1.77
N THR A 242 29.19 22.65 0.85
CA THR A 242 29.37 21.33 0.24
C THR A 242 30.39 21.46 -0.90
N PRO A 243 31.41 20.61 -1.00
CA PRO A 243 32.30 20.63 -2.16
C PRO A 243 31.48 20.35 -3.43
N PRO A 244 31.85 20.96 -4.58
CA PRO A 244 31.16 20.68 -5.84
C PRO A 244 31.18 19.17 -6.10
N LEU A 245 30.05 18.62 -6.57
CA LEU A 245 29.98 17.24 -7.07
C LEU A 245 31.17 17.02 -8.02
N LYS A 246 32.12 16.17 -7.60
CA LYS A 246 33.24 15.75 -8.45
C LYS A 246 32.65 15.08 -9.68
N LEU A 247 32.87 15.65 -10.86
CA LEU A 247 32.90 14.89 -12.09
C LEU A 247 33.92 13.75 -11.91
N PRO A 248 33.64 12.51 -12.33
CA PRO A 248 34.59 11.42 -12.16
C PRO A 248 35.82 11.69 -13.05
N GLU A 249 36.93 12.05 -12.41
CA GLU A 249 38.24 12.02 -13.05
C GLU A 249 38.66 10.57 -13.24
N SER A 250 38.92 10.23 -14.49
CA SER A 250 39.53 8.99 -14.96
C SER A 250 40.88 8.75 -14.26
N SER A 251 40.97 7.69 -13.47
CA SER A 251 42.24 7.05 -13.15
C SER A 251 42.22 5.61 -13.67
N ASN A 252 43.05 5.38 -14.68
CA ASN A 252 43.48 4.10 -15.22
C ASN A 252 43.69 3.04 -14.14
N ILE A 253 43.01 1.89 -14.29
CA ILE A 253 43.62 0.55 -14.21
C ILE A 253 42.85 -0.32 -15.22
N CYS A 254 43.48 -0.60 -16.37
CA CYS A 254 43.27 -1.85 -17.11
C CYS A 254 44.12 -2.94 -16.40
N ASP A 255 43.82 -4.23 -16.34
CA ASP A 255 43.10 -5.14 -17.25
C ASP A 255 42.48 -6.31 -16.44
N ASP A 256 41.50 -6.97 -17.05
CA ASP A 256 41.24 -8.42 -16.95
C ASP A 256 42.55 -9.22 -17.26
N ASP A 257 42.82 -10.45 -16.87
CA ASP A 257 42.00 -11.61 -17.17
C ASP A 257 42.65 -12.90 -16.58
N SER A 258 41.78 -13.74 -16.01
CA SER A 258 41.66 -15.19 -16.25
C SER A 258 42.76 -16.25 -15.97
N PHE A 259 42.22 -17.44 -15.66
CA PHE A 259 42.73 -18.80 -15.89
C PHE A 259 43.81 -19.44 -14.99
N ARG A 260 43.51 -20.70 -14.67
CA ARG A 260 44.37 -21.68 -13.99
C ARG A 260 45.63 -21.99 -14.80
N GLY A 261 46.77 -21.89 -14.12
CA GLY A 261 47.94 -22.79 -14.10
C GLY A 261 48.57 -23.30 -15.41
N THR A 262 49.85 -22.99 -15.62
CA THR A 262 50.99 -23.95 -15.70
C THR A 262 52.34 -23.24 -15.91
N ALA A 263 53.31 -23.53 -15.04
CA ALA A 263 54.70 -23.97 -15.33
C ALA A 263 55.66 -23.20 -16.31
N ILE A 264 56.70 -22.56 -15.69
CA ILE A 264 58.17 -22.47 -16.01
C ILE A 264 58.64 -21.62 -17.26
N PRO A 265 59.95 -21.28 -17.48
CA PRO A 265 60.59 -20.00 -17.11
C PRO A 265 61.48 -19.29 -18.19
N ARG A 266 62.08 -18.14 -17.78
CA ARG A 266 63.39 -17.54 -18.17
C ARG A 266 63.60 -17.10 -19.64
N VAL A 267 64.07 -15.87 -19.85
CA VAL A 267 65.49 -15.47 -20.03
C VAL A 267 65.55 -13.93 -20.16
N ALA A 268 66.70 -13.38 -19.76
CA ALA A 268 67.01 -12.01 -19.46
C ALA A 268 67.52 -11.15 -20.64
N LEU A 269 67.79 -9.89 -20.28
CA LEU A 269 68.86 -8.99 -20.74
C LEU A 269 68.54 -7.95 -21.82
N TRP A 270 68.78 -6.69 -21.40
CA TRP A 270 69.65 -5.68 -22.01
C TRP A 270 68.96 -4.33 -22.31
N SER A 271 69.37 -3.31 -21.55
CA SER A 271 69.41 -1.88 -21.94
C SER A 271 70.91 -1.50 -22.03
N PRO A 272 71.35 -0.29 -22.44
CA PRO A 272 70.65 0.91 -22.92
C PRO A 272 71.41 1.66 -24.07
N SER A 273 70.94 2.84 -24.52
CA SER A 273 71.70 4.13 -24.44
C SER A 273 71.37 5.19 -25.52
N LYS A 274 71.00 6.39 -25.02
CA LYS A 274 71.35 7.79 -25.41
C LYS A 274 71.86 8.12 -26.84
N LYS A 275 71.30 9.19 -27.44
CA LYS A 275 71.96 10.53 -27.57
C LYS A 275 71.08 11.60 -28.23
N GLN A 276 71.46 12.85 -27.95
CA GLN A 276 70.79 14.14 -28.15
C GLN A 276 70.93 14.76 -29.56
N SER A 277 70.16 15.85 -29.74
CA SER A 277 70.45 17.13 -30.43
C SER A 277 69.72 17.39 -31.76
N GLY A 278 68.91 18.46 -31.78
CA GLY A 278 68.41 19.14 -32.98
C GLY A 278 69.42 20.20 -33.47
N PRO A 279 69.00 21.33 -34.08
CA PRO A 279 67.71 21.65 -34.74
C PRO A 279 67.93 22.21 -36.17
N LYS A 280 66.88 22.35 -36.99
CA LYS A 280 66.79 23.40 -38.03
C LYS A 280 65.38 23.51 -38.63
N THR A 281 64.81 24.68 -38.42
CA THR A 281 63.67 25.31 -39.09
C THR A 281 63.98 25.62 -40.57
N LEU A 282 63.05 25.41 -41.51
CA LEU A 282 62.04 26.39 -41.97
C LEU A 282 61.43 25.95 -43.32
N SER A 283 60.11 26.13 -43.42
CA SER A 283 59.34 26.54 -44.60
C SER A 283 58.61 25.52 -45.50
N SER A 284 57.40 25.98 -45.83
CA SER A 284 56.49 25.69 -46.94
C SER A 284 55.73 24.36 -46.99
N GLN A 285 54.45 24.49 -46.62
CA GLN A 285 53.28 24.02 -47.36
C GLN A 285 53.21 22.54 -47.75
N SER A 286 52.41 21.80 -46.99
CA SER A 286 51.60 20.71 -47.55
C SER A 286 50.25 20.66 -46.84
N GLN A 287 49.20 20.84 -47.61
CA GLN A 287 47.85 20.41 -47.28
C GLN A 287 47.84 18.88 -47.10
N GLU A 288 46.80 18.41 -46.41
CA GLU A 288 46.37 17.01 -46.29
C GLU A 288 47.20 16.11 -45.36
N LEU A 289 46.69 15.95 -44.14
CA LEU A 289 46.39 14.67 -43.47
C LEU A 289 46.28 14.94 -41.97
N ASN A 290 45.06 14.88 -41.44
CA ASN A 290 44.85 14.50 -40.04
C ASN A 290 43.53 13.73 -39.97
N GLN A 291 43.63 12.43 -40.25
CA GLN A 291 42.71 11.46 -39.66
C GLN A 291 42.96 11.49 -38.16
N SER A 292 42.13 12.24 -37.43
CA SER A 292 42.00 12.05 -35.99
C SER A 292 41.35 10.69 -35.77
N GLN A 293 42.12 9.70 -35.34
CA GLN A 293 41.59 8.48 -34.74
C GLN A 293 40.72 8.87 -33.54
N THR A 294 39.40 8.96 -33.74
CA THR A 294 38.42 9.09 -32.67
C THR A 294 38.27 7.74 -32.01
N PHE A 295 38.70 7.62 -30.75
CA PHE A 295 38.36 6.47 -29.92
C PHE A 295 36.82 6.37 -29.84
N PRO A 296 36.24 5.17 -30.04
CA PRO A 296 34.79 5.02 -30.03
C PRO A 296 34.25 5.33 -28.64
N THR A 297 33.31 6.27 -28.57
CA THR A 297 32.59 6.62 -27.34
C THR A 297 31.76 5.41 -26.90
N LYS A 298 31.91 4.96 -25.65
CA LYS A 298 31.08 3.90 -25.06
C LYS A 298 29.86 4.55 -24.41
N ILE A 299 28.66 4.21 -24.88
CA ILE A 299 27.41 4.71 -24.30
C ILE A 299 26.52 3.51 -23.98
N SER A 300 25.93 3.49 -22.78
CA SER A 300 24.94 2.48 -22.41
C SER A 300 23.52 2.96 -22.73
N VAL A 301 22.74 2.07 -23.35
CA VAL A 301 21.31 2.27 -23.60
C VAL A 301 20.56 1.25 -22.77
N LYS A 302 19.74 1.72 -21.84
CA LYS A 302 18.92 0.86 -20.99
C LYS A 302 17.53 0.71 -21.56
N LEU A 303 17.15 -0.53 -21.87
CA LEU A 303 15.79 -0.88 -22.28
C LEU A 303 14.99 -1.36 -21.09
N SER A 304 13.75 -0.89 -20.97
CA SER A 304 12.82 -1.26 -19.91
C SER A 304 11.39 -1.29 -20.43
N LEU A 305 10.51 -2.08 -19.82
CA LEU A 305 9.09 -2.04 -20.14
C LEU A 305 8.43 -0.80 -19.50
N HIS A 306 7.72 -0.01 -20.31
CA HIS A 306 6.95 1.14 -19.85
C HIS A 306 5.51 0.74 -19.48
N GLU A 307 4.84 1.53 -18.63
CA GLU A 307 3.45 1.29 -18.18
C GLU A 307 2.41 1.25 -19.31
N SER A 308 2.74 1.85 -20.46
CA SER A 308 1.91 1.82 -21.66
C SER A 308 2.01 0.50 -22.45
N GLY A 309 2.88 -0.43 -22.04
CA GLY A 309 3.19 -1.66 -22.77
C GLY A 309 4.21 -1.50 -23.91
N ASN A 310 4.73 -0.29 -24.12
CA ASN A 310 5.82 -0.03 -25.06
C ASN A 310 7.19 -0.22 -24.40
N ILE A 311 8.23 -0.38 -25.21
CA ILE A 311 9.62 -0.42 -24.72
C ILE A 311 10.12 1.01 -24.53
N ALA A 312 10.57 1.33 -23.33
CA ALA A 312 11.27 2.55 -23.00
C ALA A 312 12.77 2.36 -23.13
N ALA A 313 13.43 3.27 -23.83
CA ALA A 313 14.88 3.40 -23.87
C ALA A 313 15.34 4.67 -23.17
N LYS A 314 16.30 4.51 -22.25
CA LYS A 314 16.96 5.60 -21.53
C LYS A 314 18.47 5.55 -21.74
N PHE A 315 19.03 6.69 -22.12
CA PHE A 315 20.46 6.84 -22.40
C PHE A 315 20.87 8.31 -22.19
N GLU A 316 22.17 8.55 -22.01
CA GLU A 316 22.71 9.90 -21.96
C GLU A 316 22.54 10.61 -23.30
N TYR A 317 22.25 11.91 -23.27
CA TYR A 317 21.95 12.65 -24.50
C TYR A 317 23.14 12.62 -25.46
N GLU A 318 22.93 11.96 -26.59
CA GLU A 318 23.88 11.90 -27.71
C GLU A 318 23.12 12.06 -29.02
N GLN A 319 23.58 12.99 -29.88
CA GLN A 319 22.83 13.40 -31.07
C GLN A 319 22.65 12.24 -32.07
N ARG A 320 23.64 11.35 -32.15
CA ARG A 320 23.60 10.18 -33.03
C ARG A 320 22.59 9.13 -32.57
N LEU A 321 22.52 8.87 -31.27
CA LEU A 321 21.50 7.99 -30.70
C LEU A 321 20.10 8.57 -30.90
N VAL A 322 19.92 9.88 -30.71
CA VAL A 322 18.63 10.53 -30.97
C VAL A 322 18.22 10.38 -32.45
N ALA A 323 19.15 10.49 -33.39
CA ALA A 323 18.87 10.24 -34.81
C ALA A 323 18.49 8.78 -35.07
N ALA A 324 19.22 7.83 -34.47
CA ALA A 324 18.92 6.40 -34.55
C ALA A 324 17.54 6.06 -33.97
N PHE A 325 17.18 6.61 -32.81
CA PHE A 325 15.85 6.40 -32.23
C PHE A 325 14.72 7.00 -33.08
N LYS A 326 14.94 8.13 -33.74
CA LYS A 326 13.96 8.69 -34.71
C LYS A 326 13.73 7.80 -35.93
N SER A 327 14.71 6.96 -36.30
CA SER A 327 14.55 6.00 -37.39
C SER A 327 13.81 4.71 -37.02
N ILE A 328 13.61 4.43 -35.72
CA ILE A 328 12.88 3.25 -35.26
C ILE A 328 11.38 3.43 -35.55
N PRO A 329 10.69 2.47 -36.19
CA PRO A 329 9.27 2.58 -36.45
C PRO A 329 8.43 2.71 -35.17
N GLY A 330 7.59 3.75 -35.12
CA GLY A 330 6.72 4.03 -33.98
C GLY A 330 7.43 4.63 -32.76
N ALA A 331 8.69 5.04 -32.90
CA ALA A 331 9.43 5.66 -31.81
C ALA A 331 8.96 7.10 -31.53
N GLU A 332 8.66 7.39 -30.27
CA GLU A 332 8.21 8.69 -29.78
C GLU A 332 9.04 9.13 -28.57
N TRP A 333 9.44 10.39 -28.52
CA TRP A 333 10.08 10.97 -27.35
C TRP A 333 9.05 11.43 -26.32
N ARG A 334 9.21 11.02 -25.05
CA ARG A 334 8.39 11.47 -23.92
C ARG A 334 9.16 12.47 -23.06
N PRO A 335 8.85 13.79 -23.14
CA PRO A 335 9.63 14.82 -22.43
C PRO A 335 9.59 14.72 -20.91
N ARG A 336 8.46 14.31 -20.33
CA ARG A 336 8.24 14.26 -18.87
C ARG A 336 9.16 13.24 -18.20
N GLU A 337 9.26 12.05 -18.79
CA GLU A 337 10.04 10.93 -18.27
C GLU A 337 11.46 10.88 -18.83
N ARG A 338 11.72 11.66 -19.89
CA ARG A 338 12.98 11.71 -20.62
C ARG A 338 13.38 10.34 -21.17
N VAL A 339 12.42 9.65 -21.78
CA VAL A 339 12.59 8.32 -22.41
C VAL A 339 12.08 8.30 -23.85
N TRP A 340 12.67 7.45 -24.67
CA TRP A 340 12.15 7.10 -25.99
C TRP A 340 11.24 5.87 -25.85
N LEU A 341 10.00 5.96 -26.34
CA LEU A 341 9.06 4.83 -26.38
C LEU A 341 8.97 4.28 -27.79
N PHE A 342 8.99 2.97 -27.96
CA PHE A 342 8.67 2.32 -29.23
C PHE A 342 7.92 1.00 -29.01
N PRO A 343 7.10 0.55 -29.99
CA PRO A 343 6.37 -0.71 -29.87
C PRO A 343 7.31 -1.92 -29.77
N LEU A 344 6.89 -2.96 -29.04
CA LEU A 344 7.63 -4.21 -28.94
C LEU A 344 7.91 -4.87 -30.30
N SER A 345 7.01 -4.71 -31.27
CA SER A 345 7.22 -5.21 -32.65
C SER A 345 8.48 -4.64 -33.30
N SER A 346 8.91 -3.46 -32.88
CA SER A 346 10.10 -2.77 -33.39
C SER A 346 11.35 -3.10 -32.58
N LEU A 347 11.31 -4.01 -31.59
CA LEU A 347 12.45 -4.29 -30.70
C LEU A 347 13.65 -4.89 -31.44
N ASP A 348 13.44 -5.90 -32.27
CA ASP A 348 14.54 -6.52 -33.03
C ASP A 348 15.15 -5.55 -34.05
N GLU A 349 14.34 -4.65 -34.61
CA GLU A 349 14.79 -3.60 -35.52
C GLU A 349 15.55 -2.50 -34.77
N ALA A 350 15.05 -2.10 -33.60
CA ALA A 350 15.72 -1.17 -32.70
C ALA A 350 17.09 -1.70 -32.27
N GLU A 351 17.21 -2.97 -31.88
CA GLU A 351 18.49 -3.58 -31.51
C GLU A 351 19.48 -3.56 -32.69
N LYS A 352 19.03 -3.83 -33.92
CA LYS A 352 19.86 -3.73 -35.14
C LYS A 352 20.28 -2.30 -35.48
N ILE A 353 19.36 -1.33 -35.35
CA ILE A 353 19.65 0.09 -35.61
C ILE A 353 20.69 0.60 -34.60
N LEU A 354 20.54 0.22 -33.33
CA LEU A 354 21.43 0.65 -32.24
C LEU A 354 22.81 -0.02 -32.32
N SER A 355 22.91 -1.26 -32.83
CA SER A 355 24.20 -1.93 -33.04
C SER A 355 25.00 -1.37 -34.22
N ASN A 356 24.32 -0.70 -35.17
CA ASN A 356 24.91 -0.22 -36.42
C ASN A 356 25.19 1.30 -36.42
N VAL A 357 25.29 1.94 -35.24
CA VAL A 357 25.58 3.37 -35.15
C VAL A 357 27.08 3.63 -35.36
N ASP A 358 27.41 4.39 -36.40
CA ASP A 358 28.80 4.65 -36.82
C ASP A 358 29.69 5.22 -35.69
N ASN A 359 30.91 4.66 -35.58
CA ASN A 359 31.99 5.09 -34.69
C ASN A 359 31.60 5.17 -33.19
N MET A 360 30.71 4.30 -32.74
CA MET A 360 30.25 4.25 -31.34
C MET A 360 30.09 2.80 -30.86
N ILE A 361 30.46 2.54 -29.60
CA ILE A 361 30.19 1.25 -28.96
C ILE A 361 28.97 1.44 -28.07
N VAL A 362 27.81 0.97 -28.55
CA VAL A 362 26.55 1.02 -27.79
C VAL A 362 26.42 -0.27 -26.99
N ASN A 363 26.47 -0.18 -25.66
CA ASN A 363 26.14 -1.30 -24.79
C ASN A 363 24.63 -1.29 -24.51
N ILE A 364 23.89 -2.21 -25.11
CA ILE A 364 22.45 -2.31 -24.90
C ILE A 364 22.22 -3.18 -23.67
N GLU A 365 21.73 -2.58 -22.58
CA GLU A 365 21.15 -3.36 -21.48
C GLU A 365 19.79 -3.87 -21.97
N HIS A 366 19.79 -5.12 -22.46
CA HIS A 366 18.60 -5.79 -22.96
C HIS A 366 17.53 -5.93 -21.89
N LEU A 367 16.28 -6.10 -22.35
CA LEU A 367 15.18 -6.47 -21.47
C LEU A 367 15.53 -7.73 -20.69
N GLU A 368 15.07 -7.76 -19.45
CA GLU A 368 15.25 -8.91 -18.57
C GLU A 368 14.62 -10.16 -19.23
N PRO A 369 15.27 -11.35 -19.15
CA PRO A 369 14.82 -12.54 -19.88
C PRO A 369 13.38 -12.98 -19.60
N LEU A 370 12.87 -12.86 -18.37
CA LEU A 370 11.47 -13.14 -18.04
C LEU A 370 10.54 -12.15 -18.73
N VAL A 371 10.86 -10.85 -18.73
CA VAL A 371 10.07 -9.81 -19.40
C VAL A 371 10.00 -10.07 -20.89
N ARG A 372 11.13 -10.35 -21.55
CA ARG A 372 11.18 -10.65 -22.99
C ARG A 372 10.30 -11.86 -23.34
N ARG A 373 10.41 -12.96 -22.58
CA ARG A 373 9.58 -14.17 -22.81
C ARG A 373 8.09 -13.91 -22.63
N ALA A 374 7.70 -13.13 -21.62
CA ALA A 374 6.30 -12.81 -21.37
C ALA A 374 5.67 -12.07 -22.55
N LEU A 375 6.42 -11.11 -23.07
CA LEU A 375 6.05 -10.29 -24.21
C LEU A 375 5.97 -11.10 -25.51
N GLU A 376 6.97 -11.94 -25.79
CA GLU A 376 6.97 -12.87 -26.93
C GLU A 376 5.78 -13.85 -26.89
N VAL A 377 5.50 -14.42 -25.71
CA VAL A 377 4.35 -15.33 -25.53
C VAL A 377 3.03 -14.57 -25.73
N SER A 378 2.91 -13.34 -25.23
CA SER A 378 1.70 -12.53 -25.42
C SER A 378 1.42 -12.25 -26.89
N LEU A 379 2.45 -11.87 -27.67
CA LEU A 379 2.33 -11.64 -29.11
C LEU A 379 2.01 -12.90 -29.92
N ALA A 380 2.45 -14.07 -29.45
CA ALA A 380 2.22 -15.34 -30.13
C ALA A 380 0.85 -15.97 -29.84
N MET A 381 0.08 -15.43 -28.88
CA MET A 381 -1.25 -15.96 -28.56
C MET A 381 -2.25 -15.68 -29.69
N PRO A 382 -3.17 -16.61 -29.99
CA PRO A 382 -4.21 -16.37 -30.98
C PRO A 382 -5.19 -15.30 -30.48
N ASP A 383 -5.54 -14.35 -31.33
CA ASP A 383 -6.58 -13.37 -31.05
C ASP A 383 -7.96 -13.96 -31.39
N LEU A 384 -8.80 -14.13 -30.38
CA LEU A 384 -10.12 -14.77 -30.51
C LEU A 384 -11.27 -13.76 -30.51
N ARG A 385 -10.99 -12.46 -30.69
CA ARG A 385 -12.02 -11.41 -30.62
C ARG A 385 -13.16 -11.59 -31.62
N GLU A 386 -12.94 -12.27 -32.74
CA GLU A 386 -14.00 -12.64 -33.70
C GLU A 386 -15.09 -13.53 -33.07
N SER A 387 -14.75 -14.30 -32.04
CA SER A 387 -15.72 -15.15 -31.32
C SER A 387 -16.63 -14.36 -30.37
N TYR A 388 -16.41 -13.05 -30.22
CA TYR A 388 -17.22 -12.19 -29.34
C TYR A 388 -18.70 -12.16 -29.75
N ASP A 389 -18.98 -12.19 -31.05
CA ASP A 389 -20.35 -12.10 -31.59
C ASP A 389 -21.20 -13.36 -31.29
N ARG A 390 -20.58 -14.41 -30.75
CA ARG A 390 -21.29 -15.63 -30.30
C ARG A 390 -22.00 -15.46 -28.96
N ILE A 391 -21.75 -14.37 -28.23
CA ILE A 391 -22.44 -14.10 -26.96
C ILE A 391 -23.94 -13.91 -27.24
N PRO A 392 -24.84 -14.60 -26.51
CA PRO A 392 -26.27 -14.38 -26.65
C PRO A 392 -26.65 -12.92 -26.41
N ILE A 393 -27.50 -12.36 -27.28
CA ILE A 393 -27.90 -10.93 -27.25
C ILE A 393 -28.47 -10.54 -25.88
N GLU A 394 -29.21 -11.43 -25.21
CA GLU A 394 -29.75 -11.21 -23.87
C GLU A 394 -28.66 -11.03 -22.80
N VAL A 395 -27.55 -11.75 -22.94
CA VAL A 395 -26.39 -11.66 -22.03
C VAL A 395 -25.58 -10.41 -22.36
N GLU A 396 -25.31 -10.15 -23.65
CA GLU A 396 -24.52 -9.00 -24.09
C GLU A 396 -25.18 -7.65 -23.70
N LYS A 397 -26.52 -7.57 -23.80
CA LYS A 397 -27.30 -6.39 -23.37
C LYS A 397 -27.18 -6.11 -21.87
N ARG A 398 -26.86 -7.12 -21.06
CA ARG A 398 -26.73 -7.01 -19.59
C ARG A 398 -25.31 -6.67 -19.16
N LEU A 399 -24.31 -6.89 -20.01
CA LEU A 399 -22.93 -6.51 -19.76
C LEU A 399 -22.77 -4.99 -19.83
N LEU A 400 -22.18 -4.42 -18.79
CA LEU A 400 -21.72 -3.02 -18.79
C LEU A 400 -20.56 -2.84 -19.78
N PRO A 401 -20.31 -1.62 -20.30
CA PRO A 401 -19.27 -1.37 -21.29
C PRO A 401 -17.89 -1.91 -20.86
N PHE A 402 -17.46 -1.63 -19.63
CA PHE A 402 -16.21 -2.17 -19.13
C PHE A 402 -16.24 -3.71 -19.05
N GLN A 403 -17.36 -4.33 -18.66
CA GLN A 403 -17.44 -5.80 -18.62
C GLN A 403 -17.23 -6.42 -20.00
N ARG A 404 -17.70 -5.76 -21.06
CA ARG A 404 -17.45 -6.16 -22.46
C ARG A 404 -15.96 -6.10 -22.80
N ASP A 405 -15.28 -5.04 -22.38
CA ASP A 405 -13.82 -4.92 -22.56
C ASP A 405 -13.06 -6.02 -21.83
N GLY A 406 -13.56 -6.48 -20.67
CA GLY A 406 -12.97 -7.61 -19.94
C GLY A 406 -13.07 -8.92 -20.72
N VAL A 407 -14.22 -9.18 -21.33
CA VAL A 407 -14.39 -10.36 -22.21
C VAL A 407 -13.50 -10.26 -23.45
N LYS A 408 -13.47 -9.09 -24.10
CA LYS A 408 -12.60 -8.85 -25.27
C LYS A 408 -11.12 -9.00 -24.93
N PHE A 409 -10.70 -8.52 -23.76
CA PHE A 409 -9.33 -8.69 -23.28
C PHE A 409 -8.99 -10.17 -23.11
N ALA A 410 -9.85 -10.98 -22.50
CA ALA A 410 -9.62 -12.41 -22.37
C ALA A 410 -9.50 -13.10 -23.74
N LEU A 411 -10.35 -12.74 -24.70
CA LEU A 411 -10.30 -13.25 -26.07
C LEU A 411 -9.02 -12.84 -26.82
N GLN A 412 -8.59 -11.59 -26.67
CA GLN A 412 -7.36 -11.06 -27.29
C GLN A 412 -6.10 -11.80 -26.82
N HIS A 413 -6.10 -12.32 -25.60
CA HIS A 413 -4.98 -13.06 -25.01
C HIS A 413 -5.18 -14.58 -25.09
N GLY A 414 -5.79 -15.07 -26.17
CA GLY A 414 -5.97 -16.50 -26.44
C GLY A 414 -6.87 -17.24 -25.45
N GLY A 415 -7.70 -16.53 -24.70
CA GLY A 415 -8.57 -17.09 -23.67
C GLY A 415 -7.84 -17.58 -22.41
N ARG A 416 -6.62 -17.06 -22.16
CA ARG A 416 -5.87 -17.27 -20.92
C ARG A 416 -5.62 -15.94 -20.23
N ALA A 417 -6.45 -15.59 -19.25
CA ALA A 417 -6.41 -14.27 -18.63
C ALA A 417 -6.75 -14.27 -17.13
N LEU A 418 -6.28 -13.23 -16.44
CA LEU A 418 -6.60 -12.90 -15.06
C LEU A 418 -7.50 -11.67 -15.04
N ILE A 419 -8.80 -11.86 -14.77
CA ILE A 419 -9.74 -10.76 -14.53
C ILE A 419 -9.65 -10.38 -13.06
N ALA A 420 -8.85 -9.35 -12.80
CA ALA A 420 -8.50 -8.83 -11.48
C ALA A 420 -9.33 -7.59 -11.07
N ASP A 421 -10.47 -7.35 -11.72
CA ASP A 421 -11.41 -6.27 -11.39
C ASP A 421 -11.79 -6.26 -9.90
N GLU A 422 -11.93 -5.07 -9.32
CA GLU A 422 -12.36 -4.88 -7.93
C GLU A 422 -13.65 -5.67 -7.62
N MET A 423 -13.76 -6.17 -6.40
CA MET A 423 -14.90 -7.01 -6.03
C MET A 423 -16.22 -6.26 -6.11
N GLY A 424 -17.27 -6.93 -6.60
CA GLY A 424 -18.56 -6.29 -6.86
C GLY A 424 -18.76 -5.77 -8.29
N LEU A 425 -17.72 -5.74 -9.15
CA LEU A 425 -17.83 -5.32 -10.55
C LEU A 425 -18.39 -6.39 -11.52
N GLY A 426 -18.89 -7.52 -11.00
CA GLY A 426 -19.57 -8.54 -11.83
C GLY A 426 -18.66 -9.46 -12.65
N LYS A 427 -17.50 -9.87 -12.10
CA LYS A 427 -16.56 -10.81 -12.74
C LYS A 427 -17.20 -12.14 -13.18
N THR A 428 -18.13 -12.67 -12.38
CA THR A 428 -18.87 -13.89 -12.70
C THR A 428 -19.62 -13.79 -14.03
N LEU A 429 -20.27 -12.65 -14.30
CA LEU A 429 -21.00 -12.45 -15.56
C LEU A 429 -20.04 -12.33 -16.75
N GLN A 430 -18.89 -11.69 -16.58
CA GLN A 430 -17.84 -11.63 -17.61
C GLN A 430 -17.34 -13.04 -17.96
N ALA A 431 -17.12 -13.89 -16.96
CA ALA A 431 -16.68 -15.27 -17.16
C ALA A 431 -17.74 -16.13 -17.87
N ILE A 432 -19.01 -16.01 -17.47
CA ILE A 432 -20.13 -16.70 -18.13
C ILE A 432 -20.27 -16.24 -19.58
N ALA A 433 -20.14 -14.93 -19.86
CA ALA A 433 -20.15 -14.43 -21.23
C ALA A 433 -18.98 -15.00 -22.05
N PHE A 434 -17.77 -15.02 -21.49
CA PHE A 434 -16.59 -15.61 -22.14
C PHE A 434 -16.80 -17.08 -22.51
N THR A 435 -17.41 -17.91 -21.65
CA THR A 435 -17.61 -19.34 -21.97
C THR A 435 -18.53 -19.55 -23.17
N THR A 436 -19.48 -18.64 -23.42
CA THR A 436 -20.34 -18.71 -24.62
C THR A 436 -19.58 -18.46 -25.92
N CYS A 437 -18.52 -17.63 -25.88
CA CYS A 437 -17.64 -17.39 -27.04
C CYS A 437 -16.89 -18.66 -27.46
N VAL A 438 -16.51 -19.49 -26.48
CA VAL A 438 -15.74 -20.74 -26.66
C VAL A 438 -16.61 -21.99 -26.45
N SER A 439 -17.88 -21.91 -26.85
CA SER A 439 -18.86 -22.98 -26.66
C SER A 439 -18.54 -24.29 -27.40
N ASP A 440 -17.72 -24.24 -28.45
CA ASP A 440 -17.28 -25.42 -29.21
C ASP A 440 -16.41 -26.38 -28.38
N ASP A 441 -15.75 -25.89 -27.32
CA ASP A 441 -14.81 -26.65 -26.49
C ASP A 441 -15.41 -27.03 -25.10
N TRP A 442 -16.74 -26.99 -24.95
CA TRP A 442 -17.43 -27.45 -23.73
C TRP A 442 -17.31 -28.98 -23.58
N PRO A 443 -17.28 -29.55 -22.36
CA PRO A 443 -17.82 -29.00 -21.11
C PRO A 443 -16.90 -28.03 -20.35
N VAL A 444 -17.49 -27.24 -19.45
CA VAL A 444 -16.81 -26.22 -18.63
C VAL A 444 -16.61 -26.70 -17.20
N LEU A 445 -15.40 -26.50 -16.65
CA LEU A 445 -15.10 -26.70 -15.24
C LEU A 445 -14.96 -25.36 -14.50
N VAL A 446 -15.77 -25.16 -13.47
CA VAL A 446 -15.70 -24.01 -12.56
C VAL A 446 -15.15 -24.45 -11.21
N ILE A 447 -14.00 -23.91 -10.83
CA ILE A 447 -13.37 -24.11 -9.53
C ILE A 447 -13.68 -22.87 -8.69
N ALA A 448 -14.46 -23.03 -7.62
CA ALA A 448 -14.89 -21.91 -6.77
C ALA A 448 -14.78 -22.24 -5.27
N PRO A 449 -14.71 -21.25 -4.36
CA PRO A 449 -14.82 -21.50 -2.93
C PRO A 449 -16.08 -22.30 -2.58
N SER A 450 -15.99 -23.14 -1.55
CA SER A 450 -17.06 -24.09 -1.19
C SER A 450 -18.44 -23.45 -0.99
N SER A 451 -18.50 -22.19 -0.55
CA SER A 451 -19.74 -21.43 -0.34
C SER A 451 -20.31 -20.77 -1.60
N LEU A 452 -19.54 -20.61 -2.68
CA LEU A 452 -19.97 -19.93 -3.91
C LEU A 452 -20.49 -20.88 -4.99
N ARG A 453 -20.30 -22.19 -4.83
CA ARG A 453 -20.67 -23.18 -5.86
C ARG A 453 -22.16 -23.13 -6.25
N LEU A 454 -23.06 -23.07 -5.27
CA LEU A 454 -24.50 -22.96 -5.54
C LEU A 454 -24.85 -21.61 -6.18
N HIS A 455 -24.18 -20.54 -5.77
CA HIS A 455 -24.36 -19.23 -6.40
C HIS A 455 -23.95 -19.25 -7.88
N TRP A 456 -22.82 -19.89 -8.20
CA TRP A 456 -22.41 -20.11 -9.59
C TRP A 456 -23.44 -20.90 -10.39
N ALA A 457 -23.98 -21.98 -9.83
CA ALA A 457 -25.03 -22.78 -10.49
C ALA A 457 -26.28 -21.94 -10.80
N THR A 458 -26.76 -21.17 -9.83
CA THR A 458 -27.90 -20.25 -10.01
C THR A 458 -27.60 -19.18 -11.07
N MET A 459 -26.39 -18.59 -11.07
CA MET A 459 -26.01 -17.58 -12.08
C MET A 459 -25.94 -18.19 -13.49
N ILE A 460 -25.32 -19.36 -13.66
CA ILE A 460 -25.24 -20.02 -14.97
C ILE A 460 -26.65 -20.33 -15.49
N ASN A 461 -27.52 -20.91 -14.66
CA ASN A 461 -28.91 -21.18 -15.01
C ASN A 461 -29.67 -19.88 -15.39
N GLN A 462 -29.56 -18.84 -14.58
CA GLN A 462 -30.27 -17.57 -14.81
C GLN A 462 -29.83 -16.87 -16.10
N TRP A 463 -28.51 -16.81 -16.37
CA TRP A 463 -27.97 -16.03 -17.48
C TRP A 463 -27.98 -16.80 -18.80
N LEU A 464 -27.67 -18.09 -18.78
CA LEU A 464 -27.62 -18.91 -20.00
C LEU A 464 -28.94 -19.67 -20.28
N LYS A 465 -29.88 -19.69 -19.32
CA LYS A 465 -31.15 -20.44 -19.41
C LYS A 465 -30.95 -21.93 -19.70
N ILE A 466 -29.84 -22.49 -19.25
CA ILE A 466 -29.52 -23.92 -19.37
C ILE A 466 -30.32 -24.71 -18.34
N HIS A 467 -30.81 -25.88 -18.72
CA HIS A 467 -31.60 -26.73 -17.83
C HIS A 467 -30.77 -27.14 -16.58
N PRO A 468 -31.32 -27.04 -15.35
CA PRO A 468 -30.57 -27.31 -14.11
C PRO A 468 -29.90 -28.70 -14.04
N ALA A 469 -30.42 -29.70 -14.76
CA ALA A 469 -29.83 -31.04 -14.82
C ALA A 469 -28.48 -31.09 -15.55
N GLU A 470 -28.21 -30.13 -16.45
CA GLU A 470 -26.93 -30.00 -17.18
C GLU A 470 -25.84 -29.31 -16.34
N ILE A 471 -26.20 -28.83 -15.14
CA ILE A 471 -25.30 -28.17 -14.20
C ILE A 471 -25.02 -29.12 -13.04
N SER A 472 -23.81 -29.67 -13.03
CA SER A 472 -23.33 -30.61 -12.01
C SER A 472 -22.59 -29.86 -10.90
N VAL A 473 -23.11 -29.94 -9.68
CA VAL A 473 -22.49 -29.31 -8.50
C VAL A 473 -21.96 -30.39 -7.58
N VAL A 474 -20.63 -30.45 -7.43
CA VAL A 474 -20.00 -31.49 -6.60
C VAL A 474 -19.91 -31.03 -5.16
N MET A 475 -20.48 -31.79 -4.23
CA MET A 475 -20.55 -31.47 -2.80
C MET A 475 -20.18 -32.67 -1.91
N SER A 476 -19.56 -32.40 -0.75
CA SER A 476 -19.20 -33.45 0.22
C SER A 476 -20.35 -33.86 1.14
N GLN A 477 -21.39 -33.03 1.28
CA GLN A 477 -22.60 -33.34 2.04
C GLN A 477 -23.79 -32.60 1.39
N CYS A 478 -24.94 -33.28 1.24
CA CYS A 478 -26.18 -32.67 0.75
C CYS A 478 -26.88 -31.88 1.86
N SER A 479 -26.23 -30.84 2.41
CA SER A 479 -26.79 -30.08 3.53
C SER A 479 -27.55 -28.81 3.13
N GLY A 480 -27.90 -28.68 1.84
CA GLY A 480 -28.69 -27.55 1.32
C GLY A 480 -30.00 -28.02 0.69
N SER A 481 -31.07 -27.23 0.81
CA SER A 481 -32.30 -27.50 0.07
C SER A 481 -32.02 -27.31 -1.43
N ASN A 482 -31.97 -28.39 -2.21
CA ASN A 482 -31.88 -28.34 -3.67
C ASN A 482 -33.22 -27.90 -4.30
N LYS A 483 -33.71 -26.71 -3.92
CA LYS A 483 -35.01 -26.20 -4.39
C LYS A 483 -35.02 -25.94 -5.90
N GLU A 484 -33.84 -25.70 -6.49
CA GLU A 484 -33.68 -25.37 -7.91
C GLU A 484 -33.42 -26.61 -8.80
N GLY A 485 -33.30 -27.80 -8.22
CA GLY A 485 -33.23 -29.06 -8.98
C GLY A 485 -31.91 -29.35 -9.68
N PHE A 486 -30.78 -28.76 -9.23
CA PHE A 486 -29.46 -29.01 -9.80
C PHE A 486 -29.00 -30.47 -9.62
N ASN A 487 -28.13 -30.96 -10.50
CA ASN A 487 -27.51 -32.27 -10.33
C ASN A 487 -26.43 -32.21 -9.24
N ILE A 488 -26.78 -32.61 -8.02
CA ILE A 488 -25.82 -32.63 -6.89
C ILE A 488 -25.08 -33.97 -6.89
N VAL A 489 -23.80 -33.91 -7.21
CA VAL A 489 -22.92 -35.08 -7.21
C VAL A 489 -22.23 -35.17 -5.84
N GLN A 490 -22.49 -36.26 -5.11
CA GLN A 490 -21.87 -36.48 -3.80
C GLN A 490 -20.44 -37.01 -3.97
N SER A 491 -19.47 -36.32 -3.37
CA SER A 491 -18.06 -36.74 -3.34
C SER A 491 -17.79 -37.88 -2.34
N THR A 492 -18.72 -38.16 -1.43
CA THR A 492 -18.58 -39.10 -0.31
C THR A 492 -19.63 -40.20 -0.43
N GLY A 493 -19.33 -41.24 -1.19
CA GLY A 493 -20.16 -42.44 -1.33
C GLY A 493 -19.47 -43.49 -2.20
N SER A 494 -19.92 -44.74 -2.14
CA SER A 494 -19.38 -45.86 -2.94
C SER A 494 -19.70 -45.79 -4.45
N LYS A 495 -20.31 -44.69 -4.91
CA LYS A 495 -20.63 -44.45 -6.32
C LYS A 495 -19.52 -43.62 -6.97
N VAL A 496 -19.11 -44.03 -8.17
CA VAL A 496 -18.18 -43.27 -9.02
C VAL A 496 -18.75 -41.87 -9.28
N VAL A 497 -17.96 -40.84 -9.01
CA VAL A 497 -18.31 -39.45 -9.30
C VAL A 497 -18.20 -39.25 -10.81
N ARG A 498 -19.32 -39.00 -11.49
CA ARG A 498 -19.32 -38.65 -12.93
C ARG A 498 -19.54 -37.16 -13.11
N LEU A 499 -18.75 -36.55 -13.99
CA LEU A 499 -18.76 -35.12 -14.29
C LEU A 499 -19.39 -34.89 -15.67
N ASP A 500 -20.62 -35.37 -15.85
CA ASP A 500 -21.31 -35.42 -17.15
C ASP A 500 -22.07 -34.12 -17.50
N GLY A 501 -21.96 -33.07 -16.67
CA GLY A 501 -22.68 -31.80 -16.92
C GLY A 501 -21.99 -30.96 -18.00
N LEU A 502 -22.75 -30.10 -18.69
CA LEU A 502 -22.17 -29.02 -19.51
C LEU A 502 -21.35 -28.05 -18.65
N PHE A 503 -21.82 -27.80 -17.42
CA PHE A 503 -21.07 -27.06 -16.41
C PHE A 503 -20.85 -27.92 -15.18
N ASN A 504 -19.59 -28.07 -14.78
CA ASN A 504 -19.20 -28.82 -13.60
C ASN A 504 -18.58 -27.86 -12.58
N ILE A 505 -19.15 -27.81 -11.38
CA ILE A 505 -18.76 -26.85 -10.34
C ILE A 505 -18.16 -27.60 -9.14
N VAL A 506 -16.88 -27.35 -8.88
CA VAL A 506 -16.07 -28.07 -7.88
C VAL A 506 -15.40 -27.07 -6.93
N SER A 507 -15.13 -27.48 -5.69
CA SER A 507 -14.33 -26.66 -4.77
C SER A 507 -12.84 -26.96 -4.85
N TYR A 508 -11.99 -25.97 -4.58
CA TYR A 508 -10.52 -26.11 -4.56
C TYR A 508 -10.02 -27.32 -3.76
N GLU A 509 -10.66 -27.65 -2.64
CA GLU A 509 -10.27 -28.80 -1.81
C GLU A 509 -10.60 -30.14 -2.48
N LEU A 510 -11.73 -30.22 -3.18
CA LEU A 510 -12.19 -31.43 -3.84
C LEU A 510 -11.40 -31.74 -5.11
N VAL A 511 -10.80 -30.74 -5.78
CA VAL A 511 -9.94 -30.96 -6.96
C VAL A 511 -8.81 -31.95 -6.65
N SER A 512 -8.23 -31.89 -5.44
CA SER A 512 -7.18 -32.82 -5.03
C SER A 512 -7.65 -34.27 -4.87
N LYS A 513 -8.95 -34.50 -4.66
CA LYS A 513 -9.55 -35.83 -4.50
C LYS A 513 -10.09 -36.39 -5.81
N LEU A 514 -10.50 -35.53 -6.73
CA LEU A 514 -11.19 -35.87 -7.98
C LEU A 514 -10.27 -35.81 -9.20
N GLN A 515 -8.96 -35.98 -9.02
CA GLN A 515 -7.99 -35.79 -10.10
C GLN A 515 -8.20 -36.78 -11.24
N ASN A 516 -8.59 -38.02 -10.93
CA ASN A 516 -8.80 -39.07 -11.93
C ASN A 516 -10.04 -38.76 -12.77
N GLU A 517 -11.15 -38.44 -12.12
CA GLU A 517 -12.43 -38.10 -12.74
C GLU A 517 -12.32 -36.84 -13.61
N ILE A 518 -11.57 -35.84 -13.16
CA ILE A 518 -11.30 -34.63 -13.94
C ILE A 518 -10.40 -34.95 -15.15
N ALA A 519 -9.41 -35.83 -14.99
CA ALA A 519 -8.50 -36.22 -16.07
C ALA A 519 -9.19 -37.06 -17.15
N GLU A 520 -10.23 -37.82 -16.80
CA GLU A 520 -11.04 -38.61 -17.75
C GLU A 520 -11.83 -37.72 -18.72
N VAL A 521 -12.35 -36.58 -18.25
CA VAL A 521 -13.14 -35.65 -19.08
C VAL A 521 -12.27 -34.71 -19.93
N ASP A 522 -11.04 -34.43 -19.50
CA ASP A 522 -10.07 -33.53 -20.16
C ASP A 522 -10.67 -32.14 -20.51
N PHE A 523 -11.11 -31.42 -19.48
CA PHE A 523 -11.72 -30.10 -19.61
C PHE A 523 -10.82 -29.09 -20.36
N GLN A 524 -11.34 -28.55 -21.46
CA GLN A 524 -10.65 -27.53 -22.26
C GLN A 524 -10.92 -26.10 -21.77
N VAL A 525 -12.07 -25.87 -21.12
CA VAL A 525 -12.47 -24.56 -20.57
C VAL A 525 -12.51 -24.63 -19.04
N ILE A 526 -11.62 -23.90 -18.37
CA ILE A 526 -11.56 -23.87 -16.91
C ILE A 526 -11.64 -22.43 -16.38
N ILE A 527 -12.56 -22.21 -15.44
CA ILE A 527 -12.68 -20.96 -14.68
C ILE A 527 -12.27 -21.23 -13.24
N ALA A 528 -11.37 -20.42 -12.68
CA ALA A 528 -11.04 -20.46 -11.26
C ALA A 528 -11.45 -19.13 -10.60
N ASP A 529 -12.50 -19.18 -9.79
CA ASP A 529 -13.01 -18.04 -9.02
C ASP A 529 -12.28 -17.90 -7.69
N GLU A 530 -12.10 -16.67 -7.22
CA GLU A 530 -11.23 -16.32 -6.10
C GLU A 530 -9.85 -17.00 -6.18
N ALA A 531 -9.16 -16.83 -7.32
CA ALA A 531 -7.88 -17.47 -7.64
C ALA A 531 -6.77 -17.25 -6.60
N HIS A 532 -6.92 -16.26 -5.71
CA HIS A 532 -6.03 -16.06 -4.56
C HIS A 532 -5.99 -17.26 -3.58
N TYR A 533 -6.93 -18.21 -3.66
CA TYR A 533 -6.83 -19.49 -2.96
C TYR A 533 -5.58 -20.29 -3.36
N MET A 534 -5.04 -20.07 -4.56
CA MET A 534 -3.82 -20.71 -5.06
C MET A 534 -2.52 -19.99 -4.67
N LYS A 535 -2.57 -18.99 -3.78
CA LYS A 535 -1.39 -18.17 -3.41
C LYS A 535 -0.22 -18.95 -2.82
N ASN A 536 -0.49 -20.03 -2.08
CA ASN A 536 0.54 -20.83 -1.43
C ASN A 536 0.96 -22.00 -2.34
N ALA A 537 2.23 -22.00 -2.75
CA ALA A 537 2.81 -23.02 -3.61
C ALA A 537 2.79 -24.45 -3.03
N GLN A 538 2.88 -24.58 -1.70
CA GLN A 538 2.96 -25.88 -1.02
C GLN A 538 1.59 -26.46 -0.67
N ALA A 539 0.51 -25.68 -0.86
CA ALA A 539 -0.83 -26.15 -0.52
C ALA A 539 -1.28 -27.24 -1.51
N LYS A 540 -1.83 -28.35 -0.98
CA LYS A 540 -2.36 -29.48 -1.77
C LYS A 540 -3.34 -29.02 -2.87
N ARG A 541 -4.19 -28.03 -2.56
CA ARG A 541 -5.13 -27.43 -3.51
C ARG A 541 -4.42 -26.76 -4.69
N THR A 542 -3.35 -26.01 -4.44
CA THR A 542 -2.55 -25.34 -5.47
C THR A 542 -1.84 -26.36 -6.34
N LEU A 543 -1.20 -27.35 -5.72
CA LEU A 543 -0.51 -28.44 -6.42
C LEU A 543 -1.45 -29.25 -7.31
N ALA A 544 -2.72 -29.37 -6.95
CA ALA A 544 -3.74 -30.04 -7.76
C ALA A 544 -4.31 -29.13 -8.88
N CYS A 545 -4.58 -27.85 -8.60
CA CYS A 545 -5.25 -26.95 -9.55
C CYS A 545 -4.31 -26.42 -10.65
N VAL A 546 -3.05 -26.09 -10.32
CA VAL A 546 -2.13 -25.46 -11.28
C VAL A 546 -1.87 -26.34 -12.51
N PRO A 547 -1.54 -27.65 -12.39
CA PRO A 547 -1.33 -28.50 -13.56
C PRO A 547 -2.58 -28.64 -14.43
N LEU A 548 -3.76 -28.66 -13.80
CA LEU A 548 -5.04 -28.74 -14.50
C LEU A 548 -5.28 -27.49 -15.37
N LEU A 549 -5.07 -26.30 -14.80
CA LEU A 549 -5.17 -25.03 -15.52
C LEU A 549 -4.15 -24.93 -16.67
N GLN A 550 -2.93 -25.42 -16.45
CA GLN A 550 -1.88 -25.45 -17.48
C GLN A 550 -2.21 -26.33 -18.68
N ARG A 551 -2.91 -27.45 -18.45
CA ARG A 551 -3.34 -28.38 -19.51
C ARG A 551 -4.52 -27.88 -20.33
N SER A 552 -5.46 -27.17 -19.71
CA SER A 552 -6.64 -26.64 -20.41
C SER A 552 -6.26 -25.70 -21.56
N LYS A 553 -7.07 -25.64 -22.62
CA LYS A 553 -6.91 -24.68 -23.72
C LYS A 553 -7.19 -23.26 -23.25
N TYR A 554 -8.32 -23.07 -22.57
CA TYR A 554 -8.82 -21.80 -22.04
C TYR A 554 -8.84 -21.80 -20.53
N SER A 555 -8.24 -20.78 -19.92
CA SER A 555 -8.10 -20.67 -18.48
C SER A 555 -8.37 -19.25 -18.01
N LEU A 556 -9.46 -19.05 -17.27
CA LEU A 556 -9.85 -17.74 -16.77
C LEU A 556 -9.76 -17.71 -15.24
N LEU A 557 -8.85 -16.90 -14.73
CA LEU A 557 -8.70 -16.67 -13.29
C LEU A 557 -9.47 -15.41 -12.90
N LEU A 558 -10.32 -15.50 -11.87
CA LEU A 558 -11.09 -14.38 -11.35
C LEU A 558 -10.70 -14.12 -9.90
N THR A 559 -10.40 -12.86 -9.56
CA THR A 559 -10.11 -12.48 -8.16
C THR A 559 -10.21 -10.97 -8.00
N GLY A 560 -10.79 -10.48 -6.89
CA GLY A 560 -10.76 -9.03 -6.60
C GLY A 560 -9.42 -8.54 -6.06
N THR A 561 -8.63 -9.47 -5.52
CA THR A 561 -7.39 -9.22 -4.78
C THR A 561 -6.39 -10.31 -5.14
N PRO A 562 -5.75 -10.25 -6.33
CA PRO A 562 -4.83 -11.29 -6.81
C PRO A 562 -3.62 -11.48 -5.88
N ALA A 563 -3.12 -10.40 -5.26
CA ALA A 563 -2.24 -10.46 -4.10
C ALA A 563 -3.00 -9.95 -2.87
N LEU A 564 -2.92 -10.67 -1.75
CA LEU A 564 -3.54 -10.28 -0.49
C LEU A 564 -2.58 -9.46 0.39
N SER A 565 -1.28 -9.71 0.26
CA SER A 565 -0.25 -9.11 1.11
C SER A 565 1.07 -8.82 0.39
N ARG A 566 1.50 -9.69 -0.54
CA ARG A 566 2.85 -9.65 -1.11
C ARG A 566 2.89 -10.07 -2.58
N PRO A 567 3.84 -9.58 -3.39
CA PRO A 567 3.93 -9.91 -4.82
C PRO A 567 4.20 -11.40 -5.11
N ILE A 568 4.84 -12.11 -4.17
CA ILE A 568 5.11 -13.55 -4.32
C ILE A 568 3.83 -14.40 -4.42
N GLU A 569 2.72 -13.92 -3.83
CA GLU A 569 1.42 -14.59 -3.86
C GLU A 569 0.82 -14.67 -5.28
N LEU A 570 1.29 -13.82 -6.21
CA LEU A 570 0.87 -13.82 -7.61
C LEU A 570 1.47 -14.99 -8.39
N TYR A 571 2.68 -15.44 -8.04
CA TYR A 571 3.49 -16.33 -8.87
C TYR A 571 2.71 -17.56 -9.36
N LYS A 572 1.96 -18.23 -8.48
CA LYS A 572 1.20 -19.45 -8.84
C LYS A 572 0.02 -19.18 -9.77
N GLN A 573 -0.59 -17.99 -9.71
CA GLN A 573 -1.63 -17.58 -10.65
C GLN A 573 -1.02 -17.30 -12.03
N LEU A 574 0.13 -16.63 -12.07
CA LEU A 574 0.85 -16.32 -13.31
C LEU A 574 1.41 -17.61 -13.97
N GLU A 575 1.97 -18.52 -13.17
CA GLU A 575 2.47 -19.84 -13.61
C GLU A 575 1.35 -20.73 -14.16
N ALA A 576 0.14 -20.65 -13.62
CA ALA A 576 -1.02 -21.38 -14.14
C ALA A 576 -1.44 -20.88 -15.54
N LEU A 577 -1.37 -19.57 -15.77
CA LEU A 577 -1.74 -18.96 -17.06
C LEU A 577 -0.63 -19.11 -18.12
N GLN A 578 0.63 -18.85 -17.76
CA GLN A 578 1.77 -18.84 -18.68
C GLN A 578 2.98 -19.62 -18.13
N PRO A 579 2.93 -20.97 -18.11
CA PRO A 579 4.00 -21.80 -17.57
C PRO A 579 5.34 -21.65 -18.31
N LYS A 580 5.29 -21.32 -19.62
CA LYS A 580 6.49 -21.10 -20.44
C LYS A 580 7.25 -19.83 -20.04
N VAL A 581 6.59 -18.87 -19.41
CA VAL A 581 7.16 -17.58 -18.97
C VAL A 581 7.65 -17.71 -17.53
N TYR A 582 6.75 -18.09 -16.63
CA TYR A 582 6.97 -18.19 -15.19
C TYR A 582 7.42 -19.60 -14.81
N ARG A 583 8.64 -19.95 -15.21
CA ARG A 583 9.21 -21.31 -15.05
C ARG A 583 9.72 -21.59 -13.65
N SER A 584 10.23 -20.56 -12.99
CA SER A 584 10.92 -20.67 -11.71
C SER A 584 10.48 -19.58 -10.75
N VAL A 585 10.03 -20.00 -9.57
CA VAL A 585 9.74 -19.10 -8.46
C VAL A 585 10.99 -18.32 -8.04
N HIS A 586 12.18 -18.88 -8.26
CA HIS A 586 13.42 -18.23 -7.90
C HIS A 586 13.76 -17.05 -8.80
N GLU A 587 13.55 -17.20 -10.12
CA GLU A 587 13.73 -16.13 -11.09
C GLU A 587 12.77 -14.96 -10.78
N TYR A 588 11.48 -15.28 -10.62
CA TYR A 588 10.46 -14.29 -10.26
C TYR A 588 10.73 -13.62 -8.91
N GLY A 589 11.04 -14.41 -7.88
CA GLY A 589 11.27 -13.92 -6.52
C GLY A 589 12.55 -13.09 -6.39
N LYS A 590 13.61 -13.42 -7.14
CA LYS A 590 14.82 -12.61 -7.21
C LYS A 590 14.54 -11.24 -7.83
N ARG A 591 13.71 -11.19 -8.87
CA ARG A 591 13.46 -9.95 -9.62
C ARG A 591 12.43 -9.04 -8.95
N TYR A 592 11.35 -9.60 -8.43
CA TYR A 592 10.20 -8.84 -7.94
C TYR A 592 10.00 -8.88 -6.43
N CYS A 593 10.72 -9.74 -5.71
CA CYS A 593 10.55 -9.93 -4.27
C CYS A 593 11.86 -9.77 -3.49
N MET A 594 12.74 -8.85 -3.94
CA MET A 594 14.01 -8.49 -3.30
C MET A 594 15.03 -9.62 -3.07
N GLY A 595 14.89 -10.78 -3.73
CA GLY A 595 15.86 -11.88 -3.57
C GLY A 595 15.85 -12.45 -2.15
N GLY A 596 14.89 -13.34 -1.89
CA GLY A 596 14.73 -13.99 -0.59
C GLY A 596 15.94 -14.82 -0.15
N HIS A 597 16.18 -14.90 1.16
CA HIS A 597 17.15 -15.83 1.74
C HIS A 597 16.51 -17.23 1.86
N PHE A 598 17.22 -18.28 1.43
CA PHE A 598 16.72 -19.67 1.46
C PHE A 598 15.33 -19.89 0.81
N GLY A 599 14.99 -19.10 -0.21
CA GLY A 599 13.70 -19.22 -0.91
C GLY A 599 12.51 -18.59 -0.19
N VAL A 600 12.74 -17.85 0.91
CA VAL A 600 11.71 -17.08 1.61
C VAL A 600 11.72 -15.65 1.09
N TYR A 601 10.72 -15.30 0.28
CA TYR A 601 10.61 -14.00 -0.38
C TYR A 601 9.81 -13.01 0.47
N GLN A 602 10.49 -11.98 0.97
CA GLN A 602 10.00 -11.01 1.94
C GLN A 602 10.35 -9.61 1.42
N GLY A 603 9.49 -9.06 0.57
CA GLY A 603 9.74 -7.75 -0.04
C GLY A 603 9.10 -7.60 -1.40
N ALA A 604 9.27 -6.40 -1.97
CA ALA A 604 8.76 -6.03 -3.27
C ALA A 604 9.78 -5.14 -3.99
N SER A 605 10.22 -5.55 -5.17
CA SER A 605 11.16 -4.82 -6.04
C SER A 605 10.58 -4.70 -7.45
N ASN A 606 10.99 -3.65 -8.18
CA ASN A 606 10.60 -3.44 -9.59
C ASN A 606 9.08 -3.54 -9.85
N ARG A 607 8.31 -2.85 -9.00
CA ARG A 607 6.86 -3.00 -8.90
C ARG A 607 6.14 -2.43 -10.13
N GLU A 608 6.60 -1.28 -10.62
CA GLU A 608 6.09 -0.63 -11.83
C GLU A 608 6.27 -1.53 -13.07
N GLU A 609 7.44 -2.17 -13.20
CA GLU A 609 7.70 -3.10 -14.29
C GLU A 609 6.77 -4.32 -14.21
N LEU A 610 6.60 -4.90 -13.02
CA LEU A 610 5.68 -6.03 -12.84
C LEU A 610 4.24 -5.64 -13.16
N HIS A 611 3.79 -4.46 -12.73
CA HIS A 611 2.47 -3.92 -13.06
C HIS A 611 2.28 -3.80 -14.57
N GLY A 612 3.19 -3.10 -15.26
CA GLY A 612 3.17 -2.91 -16.71
C GLY A 612 3.20 -4.24 -17.47
N LEU A 613 4.01 -5.19 -16.99
CA LEU A 613 4.11 -6.54 -17.56
C LEU A 613 2.78 -7.27 -17.48
N MET A 614 2.17 -7.35 -16.29
CA MET A 614 0.91 -8.05 -16.10
C MET A 614 -0.22 -7.39 -16.91
N LYS A 615 -0.30 -6.07 -16.89
CA LYS A 615 -1.32 -5.29 -17.63
C LYS A 615 -1.25 -5.51 -19.15
N THR A 616 -0.04 -5.62 -19.69
CA THR A 616 0.20 -5.79 -21.13
C THR A 616 0.02 -7.24 -21.60
N THR A 617 0.15 -8.22 -20.70
CA THR A 617 0.25 -9.63 -21.09
C THR A 617 -0.92 -10.51 -20.68
N ILE A 618 -1.45 -10.38 -19.46
CA ILE A 618 -2.39 -11.39 -18.92
C ILE A 618 -3.46 -10.85 -17.97
N MET A 619 -3.31 -9.65 -17.41
CA MET A 619 -4.18 -9.15 -16.35
C MET A 619 -4.96 -7.90 -16.78
N ILE A 620 -6.26 -7.92 -16.54
CA ILE A 620 -7.10 -6.72 -16.58
C ILE A 620 -7.59 -6.39 -15.16
N ARG A 621 -7.42 -5.12 -14.76
CA ARG A 621 -7.83 -4.64 -13.43
C ARG A 621 -8.41 -3.24 -13.54
N ARG A 622 -9.61 -3.08 -12.97
CA ARG A 622 -10.33 -1.80 -12.89
C ARG A 622 -10.91 -1.61 -11.49
N LEU A 623 -10.99 -0.37 -11.06
CA LEU A 623 -11.50 0.01 -9.75
C LEU A 623 -12.92 0.54 -9.82
N LYS A 624 -13.70 0.36 -8.75
CA LYS A 624 -15.09 0.87 -8.66
C LYS A 624 -15.16 2.37 -8.92
N LYS A 625 -14.20 3.13 -8.40
CA LYS A 625 -14.14 4.59 -8.60
C LYS A 625 -13.93 5.00 -10.07
N GLU A 626 -13.40 4.11 -10.90
CA GLU A 626 -13.13 4.35 -12.32
C GLU A 626 -14.36 4.02 -13.19
N VAL A 627 -15.16 3.02 -12.77
CA VAL A 627 -16.22 2.45 -13.62
C VAL A 627 -17.64 2.62 -13.05
N LEU A 628 -17.78 2.95 -11.76
CA LEU A 628 -19.05 3.15 -11.07
C LEU A 628 -19.06 4.50 -10.32
N SER A 629 -19.27 5.59 -11.05
CA SER A 629 -19.36 6.95 -10.47
C SER A 629 -20.58 7.16 -9.56
N GLU A 630 -21.59 6.31 -9.67
CA GLU A 630 -22.85 6.40 -8.90
C GLU A 630 -22.78 5.74 -7.51
N LEU A 631 -21.73 4.95 -7.23
CA LEU A 631 -21.63 4.25 -5.96
C LEU A 631 -21.33 5.25 -4.82
N PRO A 632 -22.07 5.19 -3.70
CA PRO A 632 -21.84 6.11 -2.58
C PRO A 632 -20.40 6.04 -2.05
N LEU A 633 -19.92 7.15 -1.49
CA LEU A 633 -18.56 7.24 -0.95
C LEU A 633 -18.34 6.24 0.20
N LYS A 634 -17.15 5.63 0.21
CA LYS A 634 -16.63 4.83 1.33
C LYS A 634 -15.67 5.70 2.15
N ARG A 635 -15.95 5.90 3.44
CA ARG A 635 -15.11 6.68 4.37
C ARG A 635 -14.49 5.76 5.41
N ARG A 636 -13.19 5.90 5.63
CA ARG A 636 -12.46 5.16 6.68
C ARG A 636 -12.11 6.11 7.83
N GLN A 637 -12.31 5.67 9.06
CA GLN A 637 -12.00 6.38 10.29
C GLN A 637 -11.26 5.45 11.27
N GLN A 638 -10.25 5.97 11.93
CA GLN A 638 -9.50 5.26 12.97
C GLN A 638 -9.98 5.83 14.28
N ILE A 639 -10.57 4.97 15.10
CA ILE A 639 -11.12 5.32 16.40
C ILE A 639 -10.17 4.80 17.46
N PHE A 640 -9.55 5.72 18.19
CA PHE A 640 -8.63 5.37 19.27
C PHE A 640 -9.41 4.96 20.52
N LEU A 641 -9.19 3.73 20.98
CA LEU A 641 -9.80 3.18 22.18
C LEU A 641 -9.01 3.59 23.42
N SER A 642 -9.72 4.02 24.46
CA SER A 642 -9.15 4.25 25.78
C SER A 642 -9.15 2.95 26.57
N LEU A 643 -7.97 2.37 26.79
CA LEU A 643 -7.83 1.15 27.60
C LEU A 643 -7.75 1.47 29.09
N ASP A 644 -8.12 0.50 29.92
CA ASP A 644 -7.94 0.58 31.36
C ASP A 644 -6.45 0.47 31.73
N GLU A 645 -6.05 1.11 32.84
CA GLU A 645 -4.64 1.10 33.22
C GLU A 645 -4.10 -0.31 33.50
N LYS A 646 -4.96 -1.22 33.97
CA LYS A 646 -4.56 -2.60 34.25
C LYS A 646 -4.24 -3.33 32.94
N GLY A 647 -5.09 -3.22 31.93
CA GLY A 647 -4.84 -3.75 30.59
C GLY A 647 -3.58 -3.18 29.95
N VAL A 648 -3.36 -1.86 30.03
CA VAL A 648 -2.15 -1.22 29.51
C VAL A 648 -0.88 -1.75 30.21
N ARG A 649 -0.90 -1.89 31.53
CA ARG A 649 0.23 -2.45 32.29
C ARG A 649 0.51 -3.91 31.90
N GLN A 650 -0.52 -4.71 31.70
CA GLN A 650 -0.41 -6.11 31.26
C GLN A 650 0.24 -6.20 29.88
N MET A 651 -0.22 -5.40 28.91
CA MET A 651 0.37 -5.38 27.57
C MET A 651 1.83 -4.94 27.57
N ARG A 652 2.17 -3.87 28.31
CA ARG A 652 3.56 -3.40 28.42
C ARG A 652 4.49 -4.45 29.03
N ALA A 653 4.02 -5.21 30.02
CA ALA A 653 4.81 -6.27 30.62
C ALA A 653 5.17 -7.36 29.59
N LEU A 654 4.20 -7.80 28.78
CA LEU A 654 4.43 -8.79 27.73
C LEU A 654 5.36 -8.27 26.62
N PHE A 655 5.21 -7.02 26.19
CA PHE A 655 6.13 -6.42 25.21
C PHE A 655 7.55 -6.29 25.75
N ASN A 656 7.72 -5.93 27.02
CA ASN A 656 9.04 -5.87 27.64
C ASN A 656 9.70 -7.25 27.71
N GLU A 657 8.94 -8.29 28.06
CA GLU A 657 9.40 -9.68 28.04
C GLU A 657 9.86 -10.09 26.64
N LEU A 658 9.11 -9.70 25.60
CA LEU A 658 9.45 -10.01 24.20
C LEU A 658 10.76 -9.33 23.78
N GLU A 659 10.96 -8.08 24.18
CA GLU A 659 12.19 -7.35 23.89
C GLU A 659 13.41 -7.96 24.59
N VAL A 660 13.24 -8.55 25.78
CA VAL A 660 14.30 -9.29 26.46
C VAL A 660 14.67 -10.54 25.66
N VAL A 661 13.69 -11.36 25.29
CA VAL A 661 13.91 -12.58 24.49
C VAL A 661 14.57 -12.24 23.15
N LYS A 662 14.15 -11.17 22.47
CA LYS A 662 14.77 -10.72 21.21
C LYS A 662 16.23 -10.31 21.37
N ARG A 663 16.57 -9.65 22.48
CA ARG A 663 17.96 -9.30 22.80
C ARG A 663 18.79 -10.55 23.08
N GLU A 664 18.24 -11.53 23.79
CA GLU A 664 18.90 -12.81 24.07
C GLU A 664 19.17 -13.61 22.78
N ILE A 665 18.20 -13.65 21.84
CA ILE A 665 18.39 -14.29 20.52
C ILE A 665 19.58 -13.67 19.78
N LYS A 666 19.68 -12.33 19.77
CA LYS A 666 20.79 -11.62 19.10
C LYS A 666 22.15 -11.88 19.75
N CYS A 667 22.17 -12.10 21.06
CA CYS A 667 23.38 -12.37 21.83
C CYS A 667 23.75 -13.86 21.91
N SER A 668 22.88 -14.75 21.42
CA SER A 668 23.07 -16.20 21.50
C SER A 668 24.26 -16.64 20.67
N LYS A 669 25.16 -17.43 21.27
CA LYS A 669 26.37 -17.97 20.62
C LYS A 669 26.16 -19.36 20.00
N SER A 670 25.11 -20.05 20.42
CA SER A 670 24.75 -21.40 19.96
C SER A 670 23.47 -21.37 19.15
N GLN A 671 23.43 -22.15 18.05
CA GLN A 671 22.24 -22.28 17.21
C GLN A 671 21.06 -22.93 17.96
N GLU A 672 21.32 -23.92 18.83
CA GLU A 672 20.26 -24.64 19.55
C GLU A 672 19.57 -23.76 20.62
N GLU A 673 20.34 -22.86 21.24
CA GLU A 673 19.83 -21.87 22.18
C GLU A 673 19.00 -20.81 21.47
N ALA A 674 19.48 -20.32 20.32
CA ALA A 674 18.75 -19.39 19.47
C ALA A 674 17.42 -19.98 18.99
N ASP A 675 17.38 -21.25 18.61
CA ASP A 675 16.15 -21.92 18.15
C ASP A 675 15.12 -22.08 19.28
N LYS A 676 15.56 -22.43 20.50
CA LYS A 676 14.69 -22.48 21.70
C LYS A 676 14.11 -21.10 22.04
N LEU A 677 14.94 -20.06 21.98
CA LEU A 677 14.50 -18.68 22.24
C LEU A 677 13.54 -18.17 21.16
N ARG A 678 13.77 -18.51 19.88
CA ARG A 678 12.83 -18.21 18.77
C ARG A 678 11.48 -18.91 18.95
N TYR A 679 11.47 -20.09 19.55
CA TYR A 679 10.22 -20.75 19.93
C TYR A 679 9.50 -19.97 21.04
N THR A 680 10.19 -19.57 22.10
CA THR A 680 9.64 -18.73 23.18
C THR A 680 9.10 -17.41 22.65
N GLU A 681 9.84 -16.76 21.75
CA GLU A 681 9.44 -15.54 21.05
C GLU A 681 8.09 -15.70 20.34
N ARG A 682 7.93 -16.79 19.56
CA ARG A 682 6.66 -17.08 18.86
C ARG A 682 5.50 -17.32 19.81
N GLN A 683 5.72 -18.02 20.91
CA GLN A 683 4.69 -18.23 21.93
C GLN A 683 4.25 -16.91 22.56
N LEU A 684 5.20 -16.03 22.85
CA LEU A 684 4.93 -14.74 23.44
C LEU A 684 4.21 -13.79 22.48
N ILE A 685 4.58 -13.80 21.19
CA ILE A 685 3.85 -13.09 20.12
C ILE A 685 2.39 -13.55 20.07
N SER A 686 2.15 -14.87 20.06
CA SER A 686 0.79 -15.44 20.06
C SER A 686 0.00 -15.02 21.30
N LYS A 687 0.65 -15.03 22.46
CA LYS A 687 0.06 -14.58 23.72
C LYS A 687 -0.30 -13.09 23.67
N ILE A 688 0.61 -12.21 23.24
CA ILE A 688 0.36 -10.77 23.08
C ILE A 688 -0.84 -10.53 22.15
N TYR A 689 -0.91 -11.28 21.06
CA TYR A 689 -2.00 -11.16 20.09
C TYR A 689 -3.36 -11.52 20.70
N THR A 690 -3.42 -12.62 21.46
CA THR A 690 -4.66 -13.09 22.12
C THR A 690 -5.08 -12.20 23.28
N GLU A 691 -4.13 -11.83 24.16
CA GLU A 691 -4.36 -11.00 25.35
C GLU A 691 -4.81 -9.58 24.96
N SER A 692 -4.30 -9.04 23.85
CA SER A 692 -4.75 -7.76 23.30
C SER A 692 -6.26 -7.75 23.03
N ALA A 693 -6.81 -8.86 22.55
CA ALA A 693 -8.24 -8.96 22.29
C ALA A 693 -9.07 -8.86 23.58
N GLU A 694 -8.63 -9.51 24.65
CA GLU A 694 -9.33 -9.48 25.95
C GLU A 694 -9.27 -8.10 26.60
N VAL A 695 -8.11 -7.45 26.56
CA VAL A 695 -7.91 -6.09 27.09
C VAL A 695 -8.76 -5.06 26.35
N LYS A 696 -8.96 -5.22 25.03
CA LYS A 696 -9.79 -4.31 24.23
C LYS A 696 -11.28 -4.47 24.44
N LEU A 697 -11.74 -5.64 24.88
CA LEU A 697 -13.17 -5.97 24.94
C LEU A 697 -14.04 -4.90 25.64
N PRO A 698 -13.67 -4.38 26.83
CA PRO A 698 -14.49 -3.36 27.50
C PRO A 698 -14.62 -2.07 26.68
N ALA A 699 -13.52 -1.56 26.12
CA ALA A 699 -13.52 -0.35 25.31
C ALA A 699 -14.30 -0.53 23.99
N VAL A 700 -14.26 -1.73 23.40
CA VAL A 700 -15.09 -2.10 22.24
C VAL A 700 -16.57 -2.09 22.63
N GLN A 701 -16.94 -2.65 23.77
CA GLN A 701 -18.34 -2.64 24.25
C GLN A 701 -18.86 -1.22 24.48
N ASP A 702 -18.03 -0.32 25.03
CA ASP A 702 -18.39 1.08 25.24
C ASP A 702 -18.66 1.80 23.90
N TYR A 703 -17.78 1.61 22.91
CA TYR A 703 -18.00 2.14 21.57
C TYR A 703 -19.26 1.57 20.91
N LEU A 704 -19.49 0.26 21.03
CA LEU A 704 -20.69 -0.38 20.50
C LEU A 704 -21.97 0.13 21.18
N SER A 705 -21.94 0.54 22.45
CA SER A 705 -23.11 1.20 23.09
C SER A 705 -23.51 2.45 22.33
N THR A 706 -22.53 3.27 21.96
CA THR A 706 -22.75 4.51 21.19
C THR A 706 -23.36 4.22 19.82
N VAL A 707 -22.89 3.15 19.15
CA VAL A 707 -23.41 2.74 17.84
C VAL A 707 -24.84 2.19 17.94
N ILE A 708 -25.13 1.43 19.00
CA ILE A 708 -26.48 0.90 19.26
C ILE A 708 -27.46 2.05 19.54
N GLU A 709 -27.03 3.08 20.26
CA GLU A 709 -27.83 4.28 20.54
C GLU A 709 -28.15 5.09 19.27
N ALA A 710 -27.31 5.02 18.24
CA ALA A 710 -27.57 5.63 16.93
C ALA A 710 -28.62 4.87 16.09
N ASP A 711 -29.11 3.71 16.55
CA ASP A 711 -30.16 2.86 15.95
C ASP A 711 -29.97 2.49 14.46
N CYS A 712 -28.72 2.39 13.99
CA CYS A 712 -28.40 1.99 12.63
C CYS A 712 -28.09 0.49 12.50
N LYS A 713 -28.18 -0.07 11.28
CA LYS A 713 -27.68 -1.42 10.99
C LYS A 713 -26.16 -1.38 10.81
N PHE A 714 -25.44 -2.21 11.55
CA PHE A 714 -23.98 -2.24 11.53
C PHE A 714 -23.38 -3.64 11.47
N LEU A 715 -22.20 -3.74 10.86
CA LEU A 715 -21.37 -4.94 10.81
C LEU A 715 -20.22 -4.80 11.82
N VAL A 716 -19.94 -5.86 12.58
CA VAL A 716 -18.78 -5.93 13.47
C VAL A 716 -17.90 -7.09 13.05
N PHE A 717 -16.66 -6.78 12.70
CA PHE A 717 -15.64 -7.75 12.33
C PHE A 717 -14.64 -7.98 13.45
N ALA A 718 -14.41 -9.26 13.76
CA ALA A 718 -13.42 -9.73 14.72
C ALA A 718 -12.84 -11.07 14.25
N HIS A 719 -11.79 -11.57 14.90
CA HIS A 719 -11.22 -12.88 14.57
C HIS A 719 -10.99 -13.77 15.81
N HIS A 720 -10.70 -13.19 16.99
CA HIS A 720 -10.62 -13.96 18.21
C HIS A 720 -12.01 -14.37 18.70
N LYS A 721 -12.17 -15.66 19.01
CA LYS A 721 -13.43 -16.19 19.53
C LYS A 721 -13.80 -15.58 20.89
N SER A 722 -12.82 -15.35 21.76
CA SER A 722 -13.04 -14.70 23.06
C SER A 722 -13.67 -13.31 22.91
N LEU A 723 -13.16 -12.49 21.99
CA LEU A 723 -13.74 -11.17 21.71
C LEU A 723 -15.13 -11.27 21.08
N MET A 724 -15.33 -12.16 20.09
CA MET A 724 -16.64 -12.39 19.49
C MET A 724 -17.69 -12.83 20.52
N ASP A 725 -17.35 -13.78 21.37
CA ASP A 725 -18.22 -14.28 22.44
C ASP A 725 -18.53 -13.15 23.45
N GLY A 726 -17.55 -12.30 23.77
CA GLY A 726 -17.72 -11.13 24.63
C GLY A 726 -18.63 -10.06 24.02
N ILE A 727 -18.54 -9.82 22.70
CA ILE A 727 -19.44 -8.90 21.98
C ILE A 727 -20.85 -9.50 21.90
N GLU A 728 -20.98 -10.80 21.66
CA GLU A 728 -22.27 -11.50 21.62
C GLU A 728 -23.02 -11.37 22.95
N GLN A 729 -22.35 -11.65 24.07
CA GLN A 729 -22.91 -11.48 25.41
C GLN A 729 -23.36 -10.04 25.67
N PHE A 730 -22.60 -9.06 25.19
CA PHE A 730 -22.95 -7.65 25.31
C PHE A 730 -24.20 -7.28 24.49
N LEU A 731 -24.31 -7.75 23.24
CA LEU A 731 -25.49 -7.55 22.40
C LEU A 731 -26.75 -8.17 23.04
N VAL A 732 -26.63 -9.37 23.62
CA VAL A 732 -27.71 -10.03 24.38
C VAL A 732 -28.10 -9.18 25.59
N LYS A 733 -27.12 -8.69 26.37
CA LYS A 733 -27.37 -7.82 27.54
C LYS A 733 -28.09 -6.53 27.17
N LYS A 734 -27.72 -5.92 26.04
CA LYS A 734 -28.35 -4.70 25.49
C LYS A 734 -29.66 -5.00 24.73
N LYS A 735 -30.09 -6.27 24.66
CA LYS A 735 -31.32 -6.73 23.97
C LYS A 735 -31.37 -6.38 22.48
N VAL A 736 -30.21 -6.35 21.82
CA VAL A 736 -30.11 -6.10 20.37
C VAL A 736 -30.25 -7.44 19.64
N GLN A 737 -31.10 -7.50 18.61
CA GLN A 737 -31.15 -8.69 17.76
C GLN A 737 -29.99 -8.67 16.77
N TYR A 738 -29.30 -9.80 16.66
CA TYR A 738 -28.12 -9.93 15.82
C TYR A 738 -28.10 -11.25 15.04
N ILE A 739 -27.19 -11.32 14.08
CA ILE A 739 -26.71 -12.58 13.48
C ILE A 739 -25.23 -12.75 13.79
N ARG A 740 -24.77 -14.00 13.82
CA ARG A 740 -23.36 -14.35 13.99
C ARG A 740 -22.94 -15.29 12.86
N ILE A 741 -21.83 -14.99 12.18
CA ILE A 741 -21.22 -15.87 11.17
C ILE A 741 -19.71 -15.94 11.43
N ASP A 742 -19.24 -17.11 11.82
CA ASP A 742 -17.82 -17.40 12.04
C ASP A 742 -17.41 -18.75 11.42
N GLY A 743 -16.18 -19.20 11.71
CA GLY A 743 -15.64 -20.46 11.20
C GLY A 743 -16.43 -21.70 11.60
N SER A 744 -17.21 -21.64 12.69
CA SER A 744 -18.06 -22.74 13.15
C SER A 744 -19.44 -22.77 12.49
N THR A 745 -19.80 -21.71 11.76
CA THR A 745 -21.11 -21.61 11.10
C THR A 745 -21.14 -22.44 9.81
N GLU A 746 -22.02 -23.43 9.77
CA GLU A 746 -22.25 -24.28 8.59
C GLU A 746 -22.58 -23.46 7.33
N ALA A 747 -21.98 -23.85 6.20
CA ALA A 747 -22.10 -23.11 4.94
C ALA A 747 -23.54 -22.97 4.44
N SER A 748 -24.38 -23.99 4.65
CA SER A 748 -25.80 -24.01 4.26
C SER A 748 -26.64 -22.95 4.99
N LEU A 749 -26.29 -22.65 6.25
CA LEU A 749 -27.03 -21.71 7.09
C LEU A 749 -26.66 -20.25 6.81
N ARG A 750 -25.45 -19.99 6.30
CA ARG A 750 -24.92 -18.62 6.11
C ARG A 750 -25.83 -17.75 5.26
N GLN A 751 -26.34 -18.26 4.14
CA GLN A 751 -27.22 -17.48 3.27
C GLN A 751 -28.56 -17.14 3.95
N GLY A 752 -29.11 -18.07 4.75
CA GLY A 752 -30.32 -17.83 5.55
C GLY A 752 -30.11 -16.71 6.57
N LEU A 753 -28.96 -16.68 7.24
CA LEU A 753 -28.60 -15.62 8.19
C LEU A 753 -28.44 -14.26 7.50
N VAL A 754 -27.78 -14.22 6.34
CA VAL A 754 -27.66 -13.00 5.53
C VAL A 754 -29.02 -12.47 5.13
N ASN A 755 -29.90 -13.34 4.62
CA ASN A 755 -31.25 -12.94 4.24
C ASN A 755 -32.03 -12.40 5.44
N LYS A 756 -31.92 -13.04 6.61
CA LYS A 756 -32.52 -12.58 7.86
C LYS A 756 -32.05 -11.16 8.22
N PHE A 757 -30.74 -10.90 8.16
CA PHE A 757 -30.17 -9.58 8.45
C PHE A 757 -30.63 -8.51 7.45
N GLN A 758 -30.68 -8.84 6.16
CA GLN A 758 -31.10 -7.88 5.13
C GLN A 758 -32.60 -7.55 5.22
N GLN A 759 -33.45 -8.56 5.38
CA GLN A 759 -34.91 -8.43 5.28
C GLN A 759 -35.58 -8.04 6.61
N THR A 760 -34.98 -8.37 7.76
CA THR A 760 -35.58 -8.09 9.07
C THR A 760 -35.06 -6.76 9.62
N GLU A 761 -35.94 -5.79 9.84
CA GLU A 761 -35.55 -4.46 10.33
C GLU A 761 -35.03 -4.49 11.77
N ASN A 762 -35.61 -5.35 12.62
CA ASN A 762 -35.22 -5.50 14.03
C ASN A 762 -33.83 -6.09 14.25
N VAL A 763 -33.26 -6.78 13.26
CA VAL A 763 -31.90 -7.33 13.33
C VAL A 763 -30.92 -6.23 12.97
N LYS A 764 -30.34 -5.58 13.99
CA LYS A 764 -29.50 -4.38 13.83
C LYS A 764 -28.00 -4.69 13.72
N ALA A 765 -27.53 -5.79 14.29
CA ALA A 765 -26.10 -6.12 14.30
C ALA A 765 -25.78 -7.42 13.53
N ALA A 766 -24.67 -7.44 12.82
CA ALA A 766 -24.07 -8.67 12.30
C ALA A 766 -22.64 -8.83 12.82
N LEU A 767 -22.42 -9.87 13.64
CA LEU A 767 -21.11 -10.23 14.15
C LEU A 767 -20.45 -11.24 13.19
N LEU A 768 -19.33 -10.83 12.59
CA LEU A 768 -18.72 -11.53 11.47
C LEU A 768 -17.25 -11.82 11.77
N GLY A 769 -16.83 -13.06 11.52
CA GLY A 769 -15.41 -13.40 11.50
C GLY A 769 -14.73 -12.77 10.28
N ILE A 770 -13.62 -12.04 10.45
CA ILE A 770 -12.89 -11.36 9.34
C ILE A 770 -12.65 -12.31 8.16
N ARG A 771 -12.15 -13.51 8.44
CA ARG A 771 -11.90 -14.56 7.42
C ARG A 771 -13.18 -15.26 6.96
N ALA A 772 -14.08 -15.58 7.90
CA ALA A 772 -15.29 -16.35 7.62
C ALA A 772 -16.27 -15.59 6.72
N ALA A 773 -16.29 -14.26 6.82
CA ALA A 773 -17.12 -13.36 6.04
C ALA A 773 -16.40 -12.76 4.81
N GLY A 774 -15.12 -13.08 4.58
CA GLY A 774 -14.38 -12.72 3.36
C GLY A 774 -14.91 -13.37 2.09
N ILE A 775 -15.84 -14.32 2.19
CA ILE A 775 -16.29 -15.16 1.08
C ILE A 775 -17.67 -14.69 0.58
N GLY A 776 -17.72 -14.01 -0.58
CA GLY A 776 -18.86 -13.74 -1.48
C GLY A 776 -20.21 -13.22 -0.96
N LEU A 777 -20.46 -13.15 0.35
CA LEU A 777 -21.73 -12.67 0.93
C LEU A 777 -21.91 -11.15 0.73
N SER A 778 -23.15 -10.68 0.72
CA SER A 778 -23.51 -9.26 0.56
C SER A 778 -24.30 -8.77 1.76
N PHE A 779 -23.93 -7.61 2.29
CA PHE A 779 -24.54 -6.97 3.46
C PHE A 779 -24.88 -5.50 3.17
N THR A 780 -25.50 -5.23 2.02
CA THR A 780 -25.86 -3.88 1.54
C THR A 780 -26.86 -3.16 2.45
N ALA A 781 -27.59 -3.88 3.31
CA ALA A 781 -28.50 -3.30 4.30
C ALA A 781 -27.80 -2.51 5.42
N ALA A 782 -26.48 -2.67 5.60
CA ALA A 782 -25.69 -1.93 6.58
C ALA A 782 -24.89 -0.81 5.92
N SER A 783 -24.86 0.36 6.54
CA SER A 783 -24.03 1.51 6.15
C SER A 783 -22.82 1.70 7.05
N THR A 784 -22.77 0.99 8.18
CA THR A 784 -21.71 1.11 9.19
C THR A 784 -20.95 -0.20 9.31
N VAL A 785 -19.63 -0.15 9.18
CA VAL A 785 -18.71 -1.29 9.30
C VAL A 785 -17.71 -0.98 10.40
N ILE A 786 -17.57 -1.88 11.37
CA ILE A 786 -16.69 -1.71 12.52
C ILE A 786 -15.73 -2.89 12.56
N PHE A 787 -14.43 -2.62 12.51
CA PHE A 787 -13.39 -3.59 12.79
C PHE A 787 -13.01 -3.47 14.26
N ALA A 788 -13.55 -4.38 15.08
CA ALA A 788 -13.15 -4.50 16.49
C ALA A 788 -11.71 -5.04 16.60
N GLU A 789 -11.28 -5.78 15.58
CA GLU A 789 -9.90 -6.22 15.41
C GLU A 789 -9.47 -6.04 13.96
N MET A 790 -8.15 -5.95 13.77
CA MET A 790 -7.53 -5.83 12.46
C MET A 790 -6.83 -7.14 12.08
N SER A 791 -6.74 -7.41 10.78
CA SER A 791 -5.96 -8.51 10.22
C SER A 791 -4.62 -7.98 9.72
N TRP A 792 -3.57 -8.79 9.88
CA TRP A 792 -2.24 -8.55 9.27
C TRP A 792 -2.26 -8.54 7.74
N THR A 793 -3.33 -9.06 7.13
CA THR A 793 -3.49 -9.17 5.68
C THR A 793 -4.43 -8.09 5.16
N PRO A 794 -3.93 -7.05 4.45
CA PRO A 794 -4.76 -5.94 3.97
C PRO A 794 -5.90 -6.39 3.05
N GLY A 795 -5.65 -7.39 2.20
CA GLY A 795 -6.66 -7.92 1.29
C GLY A 795 -7.91 -8.44 2.01
N GLU A 796 -7.78 -9.02 3.21
CA GLU A 796 -8.92 -9.49 4.00
C GLU A 796 -9.76 -8.32 4.52
N LEU A 797 -9.11 -7.22 4.93
CA LEU A 797 -9.79 -6.00 5.40
C LEU A 797 -10.58 -5.35 4.26
N VAL A 798 -9.94 -5.15 3.11
CA VAL A 798 -10.60 -4.57 1.92
C VAL A 798 -11.76 -5.46 1.47
N GLN A 799 -11.59 -6.79 1.51
CA GLN A 799 -12.65 -7.74 1.20
C GLN A 799 -13.84 -7.68 2.17
N ALA A 800 -13.57 -7.44 3.46
CA ALA A 800 -14.60 -7.31 4.48
C ALA A 800 -15.38 -5.99 4.35
N GLU A 801 -14.71 -4.87 4.09
CA GLU A 801 -15.35 -3.58 3.85
C GLU A 801 -16.34 -3.63 2.67
N ASP A 802 -15.91 -4.25 1.58
CA ASP A 802 -16.65 -4.30 0.33
C ASP A 802 -17.87 -5.23 0.39
N ARG A 803 -18.08 -5.93 1.51
CA ARG A 803 -19.33 -6.65 1.80
C ARG A 803 -20.51 -5.70 1.98
N ALA A 804 -20.26 -4.52 2.55
CA ALA A 804 -21.25 -3.44 2.67
C ALA A 804 -21.20 -2.47 1.48
N HIS A 805 -20.01 -2.24 0.91
CA HIS A 805 -19.79 -1.35 -0.24
C HIS A 805 -19.88 -2.12 -1.57
N ARG A 806 -21.10 -2.54 -1.92
CA ARG A 806 -21.41 -3.31 -3.13
C ARG A 806 -22.56 -2.67 -3.91
N ILE A 807 -22.72 -3.07 -5.17
CA ILE A 807 -23.87 -2.67 -6.01
C ILE A 807 -25.17 -2.96 -5.25
N GLY A 808 -26.05 -1.95 -5.16
CA GLY A 808 -27.27 -1.98 -4.34
C GLY A 808 -27.16 -1.21 -3.03
N GLN A 809 -25.97 -0.75 -2.65
CA GLN A 809 -25.78 0.20 -1.55
C GLN A 809 -26.21 1.61 -1.99
N VAL A 810 -27.10 2.22 -1.21
CA VAL A 810 -27.63 3.57 -1.48
C VAL A 810 -27.05 4.64 -0.55
N SER A 811 -26.46 4.24 0.58
CA SER A 811 -25.89 5.14 1.57
C SER A 811 -24.35 5.11 1.56
N SER A 812 -23.73 6.22 1.97
CA SER A 812 -22.27 6.23 2.18
C SER A 812 -21.89 5.20 3.25
N VAL A 813 -20.86 4.40 2.97
CA VAL A 813 -20.38 3.38 3.91
C VAL A 813 -19.30 3.98 4.79
N ASN A 814 -19.54 3.96 6.11
CA ASN A 814 -18.55 4.39 7.10
C ASN A 814 -17.86 3.16 7.71
N VAL A 815 -16.55 3.12 7.58
CA VAL A 815 -15.69 2.05 8.09
C VAL A 815 -14.88 2.58 9.26
N TYR A 816 -15.04 1.96 10.43
CA TYR A 816 -14.36 2.32 11.66
C TYR A 816 -13.37 1.22 12.04
N TYR A 817 -12.08 1.56 12.14
CA TYR A 817 -11.07 0.69 12.71
C TYR A 817 -10.87 1.06 14.17
N LEU A 818 -11.25 0.17 15.07
CA LEU A 818 -11.01 0.36 16.50
C LEU A 818 -9.55 0.04 16.79
N HIS A 819 -8.82 1.04 17.26
CA HIS A 819 -7.38 1.01 17.43
C HIS A 819 -7.02 1.26 18.89
N ALA A 820 -6.37 0.31 19.55
CA ALA A 820 -5.86 0.53 20.89
C ALA A 820 -4.35 0.82 20.88
N HIS A 821 -3.96 1.98 21.41
CA HIS A 821 -2.53 2.32 21.56
C HIS A 821 -1.85 1.46 22.61
N ASP A 822 -0.53 1.32 22.45
CA ASP A 822 0.32 0.47 23.28
C ASP A 822 -0.09 -1.01 23.27
N THR A 823 -0.70 -1.44 22.16
CA THR A 823 -1.07 -2.84 21.92
C THR A 823 -0.51 -3.34 20.59
N VAL A 824 -0.82 -4.59 20.24
CA VAL A 824 -0.47 -5.17 18.94
C VAL A 824 -1.08 -4.41 17.75
N ASP A 825 -2.15 -3.64 17.96
CA ASP A 825 -2.82 -2.86 16.92
C ASP A 825 -1.89 -1.82 16.27
N ASP A 826 -0.96 -1.22 17.04
CA ASP A 826 0.03 -0.27 16.51
C ASP A 826 0.95 -0.94 15.47
N LEU A 827 1.36 -2.19 15.74
CA LEU A 827 2.20 -2.99 14.85
C LEU A 827 1.43 -3.45 13.61
N ILE A 828 0.19 -3.90 13.80
CA ILE A 828 -0.69 -4.34 12.72
C ILE A 828 -0.94 -3.19 11.76
N TRP A 829 -1.28 -2.01 12.29
CA TRP A 829 -1.59 -0.84 11.47
C TRP A 829 -0.43 -0.46 10.56
N GLU A 830 0.78 -0.35 11.09
CA GLU A 830 1.99 -0.03 10.32
C GLU A 830 2.29 -1.09 9.25
N SER A 831 2.21 -2.38 9.63
CA SER A 831 2.39 -3.49 8.70
C SER A 831 1.37 -3.48 7.56
N VAL A 832 0.09 -3.22 7.87
CA VAL A 832 -1.01 -3.18 6.90
C VAL A 832 -0.82 -2.05 5.89
N GLN A 833 -0.44 -0.85 6.34
CA GLN A 833 -0.21 0.28 5.44
C GLN A 833 0.94 -0.03 4.47
N HIS A 834 2.08 -0.48 4.98
CA HIS A 834 3.24 -0.81 4.13
C HIS A 834 2.93 -1.93 3.12
N LYS A 835 2.19 -2.96 3.52
CA LYS A 835 1.75 -4.03 2.60
C LYS A 835 0.78 -3.51 1.55
N LEU A 836 -0.15 -2.65 1.93
CA LEU A 836 -1.12 -2.09 0.99
C LEU A 836 -0.44 -1.20 -0.05
N GLU A 837 0.57 -0.42 0.35
CA GLU A 837 1.41 0.37 -0.57
C GLU A 837 2.11 -0.54 -1.59
N ASN A 838 2.73 -1.62 -1.12
CA ASN A 838 3.42 -2.59 -1.97
C ASN A 838 2.47 -3.28 -2.95
N VAL A 839 1.31 -3.73 -2.47
CA VAL A 839 0.30 -4.41 -3.30
C VAL A 839 -0.35 -3.42 -4.28
N GLY A 840 -0.67 -2.21 -3.84
CA GLY A 840 -1.23 -1.15 -4.67
C GLY A 840 -0.32 -0.79 -5.84
N GLN A 841 0.99 -0.60 -5.59
CA GLN A 841 1.93 -0.29 -6.67
C GLN A 841 2.01 -1.41 -7.71
N VAL A 842 2.00 -2.68 -7.26
CA VAL A 842 2.08 -3.84 -8.17
C VAL A 842 0.78 -4.08 -8.95
N LEU A 843 -0.38 -3.88 -8.33
CA LEU A 843 -1.67 -4.21 -8.94
C LEU A 843 -2.32 -3.02 -9.65
N ASP A 844 -2.26 -1.84 -9.03
CA ASP A 844 -2.98 -0.63 -9.44
C ASP A 844 -2.05 0.44 -10.05
N GLY A 845 -0.74 0.19 -10.09
CA GLY A 845 0.26 1.10 -10.66
C GLY A 845 0.48 2.38 -9.84
N ARG A 846 0.01 2.41 -8.59
CA ARG A 846 0.14 3.56 -7.70
C ARG A 846 0.22 3.14 -6.24
N GLU A 847 0.78 3.98 -5.40
CA GLU A 847 0.72 3.80 -3.94
C GLU A 847 -0.74 3.87 -3.48
N ASP A 848 -1.22 2.79 -2.86
CA ASP A 848 -2.51 2.76 -2.16
C ASP A 848 -2.26 2.66 -0.65
N ALA A 849 -3.02 3.42 0.13
CA ALA A 849 -2.99 3.40 1.59
C ALA A 849 -4.43 3.41 2.13
N LEU A 850 -4.65 2.95 3.37
CA LEU A 850 -5.94 3.18 4.03
C LEU A 850 -5.97 4.65 4.44
N HIS A 851 -6.47 5.52 3.56
CA HIS A 851 -6.69 6.92 3.88
C HIS A 851 -7.80 7.05 4.91
N VAL A 852 -7.40 7.35 6.13
CA VAL A 852 -8.28 7.34 7.28
C VAL A 852 -8.34 8.73 7.88
N ALA A 853 -9.55 9.27 8.07
CA ALA A 853 -9.72 10.51 8.80
C ALA A 853 -9.45 10.23 10.29
N SER A 854 -8.47 10.92 10.86
CA SER A 854 -8.24 10.87 12.31
C SER A 854 -9.34 11.64 13.02
N SER A 855 -10.15 10.96 13.83
CA SER A 855 -10.95 11.65 14.84
C SER A 855 -9.97 12.33 15.80
N GLU A 856 -10.16 13.63 15.99
CA GLU A 856 -9.44 14.57 16.87
C GLU A 856 -8.27 14.02 17.71
N LYS A 857 -7.10 14.65 17.53
CA LYS A 857 -5.92 14.45 18.39
C LYS A 857 -6.34 14.43 19.85
N TYR A 858 -6.02 13.35 20.55
CA TYR A 858 -6.04 13.27 22.00
C TYR A 858 -5.36 14.53 22.59
N HIS A 859 -6.15 15.45 23.14
CA HIS A 859 -5.62 16.57 23.91
C HIS A 859 -5.23 16.03 25.28
N GLY A 860 -3.96 15.61 25.41
CA GLY A 860 -3.32 15.31 26.69
C GLY A 860 -2.70 13.92 26.78
N LEU A 861 -1.51 13.75 26.21
CA LEU A 861 -0.56 12.80 26.77
C LEU A 861 -0.06 13.38 28.11
N PRO A 862 -0.09 12.64 29.23
CA PRO A 862 0.67 13.03 30.42
C PRO A 862 2.14 13.26 30.02
N ALA A 863 2.70 14.40 30.41
CA ALA A 863 4.08 14.74 30.08
C ALA A 863 5.04 13.67 30.63
N GLY A 864 5.63 12.87 29.74
CA GLY A 864 6.63 11.86 30.10
C GLY A 864 6.49 10.48 29.45
N GLN A 865 5.43 10.21 28.67
CA GLN A 865 5.23 8.89 28.06
C GLN A 865 5.75 8.85 26.62
N SER A 866 6.77 8.03 26.36
CA SER A 866 7.23 7.72 25.01
C SER A 866 6.32 6.67 24.37
N THR A 867 5.86 6.92 23.14
CA THR A 867 5.22 5.92 22.27
C THR A 867 6.14 4.70 22.11
N LEU A 868 5.60 3.50 21.88
CA LEU A 868 6.39 2.28 21.55
C LEU A 868 7.48 2.53 20.48
N LYS A 869 7.26 3.47 19.55
CA LYS A 869 8.27 3.93 18.57
C LYS A 869 9.60 4.41 19.18
N GLY A 870 9.59 4.90 20.42
CA GLY A 870 10.80 5.33 21.13
C GLY A 870 11.67 4.17 21.60
N PHE A 871 11.07 3.00 21.82
CA PHE A 871 11.74 1.79 22.29
C PHE A 871 12.23 0.89 21.13
N LEU A 872 11.71 1.10 19.92
CA LEU A 872 11.98 0.26 18.73
C LEU A 872 13.02 0.84 17.77
N ARG A 873 13.79 1.88 18.13
CA ARG A 873 14.83 2.42 17.23
C ARG A 873 16.00 1.43 17.05
N PRO A 874 16.45 1.16 15.81
CA PRO A 874 17.69 0.42 15.57
C PRO A 874 18.91 1.18 16.11
N CYS A 875 19.84 0.47 16.76
CA CYS A 875 21.19 0.98 16.97
C CYS A 875 21.92 1.03 15.61
N ASP A 876 22.38 2.21 15.21
CA ASP A 876 23.17 2.39 13.98
C ASP A 876 24.49 1.59 14.06
N ASN A 877 24.63 0.59 13.18
CA ASN A 877 25.90 -0.10 12.95
C ASN A 877 26.84 0.82 12.16
N LYS A 878 27.70 1.56 12.86
CA LYS A 878 28.96 2.07 12.29
C LYS A 878 30.12 1.19 12.74
N SER A 879 30.60 0.35 11.84
CA SER A 879 31.90 -0.31 11.94
C SER A 879 33.02 0.73 11.74
N PRO A 880 34.01 0.85 12.65
CA PRO A 880 35.18 1.69 12.40
C PRO A 880 36.24 0.91 11.62
N SER A 881 36.70 1.47 10.50
CA SER A 881 37.88 1.02 9.78
C SER A 881 39.16 1.57 10.43
N ASN A 882 40.17 0.70 10.50
CA ASN A 882 41.43 0.80 11.23
C ASN A 882 42.31 2.03 10.97
N GLY A 883 43.04 2.41 12.03
CA GLY A 883 44.50 2.49 11.97
C GLY A 883 45.13 3.82 12.37
N GLU A 884 45.44 4.02 13.66
CA GLU A 884 46.66 4.73 14.04
C GLU A 884 47.17 4.31 15.43
N SER A 885 48.46 3.99 15.45
CA SER A 885 49.24 3.49 16.58
C SER A 885 49.36 4.53 17.70
N ARG A 886 49.24 4.11 18.97
CA ARG A 886 49.96 4.77 20.07
C ARG A 886 50.03 3.90 21.32
N THR A 887 51.22 3.34 21.50
CA THR A 887 51.83 3.08 22.80
C THR A 887 51.88 4.35 23.65
N SER A 888 51.93 4.16 24.98
CA SER A 888 52.15 5.15 26.04
C SER A 888 50.95 6.00 26.50
N LYS A 889 50.29 5.55 27.57
CA LYS A 889 50.19 6.31 28.84
C LYS A 889 49.56 5.44 29.92
N ARG A 890 50.45 4.77 30.65
CA ARG A 890 50.22 4.22 31.99
C ARG A 890 50.41 5.39 32.99
N ARG A 891 49.66 5.35 34.09
CA ARG A 891 49.82 6.08 35.38
C ARG A 891 49.05 7.39 35.58
N LYS A 892 47.96 7.26 36.35
CA LYS A 892 47.55 8.00 37.56
C LYS A 892 46.10 7.57 37.82
N LEU A 893 45.64 7.05 38.97
CA LEU A 893 46.16 6.94 40.33
C LEU A 893 45.48 5.71 40.97
N ILE A 894 46.24 5.04 41.84
CA ILE A 894 45.79 4.15 42.92
C ILE A 894 45.70 5.01 44.19
N ALA A 895 44.94 4.52 45.18
CA ALA A 895 44.68 5.04 46.54
C ALA A 895 43.46 5.99 46.56
N ASP A 896 42.36 5.65 47.23
CA ASP A 896 42.29 5.19 48.62
C ASP A 896 41.35 3.98 48.85
N GLU A 897 41.91 2.95 49.50
CA GLU A 897 41.28 2.05 50.48
C GLU A 897 40.68 2.90 51.64
N GLU A 898 39.69 2.51 52.44
CA GLU A 898 39.57 1.29 53.22
C GLU A 898 38.23 1.32 54.01
N ASP A 899 37.91 0.15 54.57
CA ASP A 899 37.10 -0.12 55.78
C ASP A 899 35.59 -0.45 55.67
N ASP A 900 35.40 -1.78 55.71
CA ASP A 900 34.67 -2.56 56.73
C ASP A 900 33.18 -2.92 56.53
N ASP A 901 33.00 -4.19 56.13
CA ASP A 901 32.31 -5.26 56.85
C ASP A 901 30.93 -4.98 57.48
N ILE A 902 29.87 -5.55 56.89
CA ILE A 902 29.11 -6.74 57.35
C ILE A 902 28.12 -7.17 56.25
#